data_AF-A0A7J7DJ97-F1
#
_entry.id   AF-A0A7J7DJ97-F1
#
_cell.length_a   1.000
_cell.length_b   1.000
_cell.length_c   1.000
_cell.angle_alpha   90.00
_cell.angle_beta   90.00
_cell.angle_gamma   90.00
#
_symmetry.space_group_name_H-M   'P 1'
#
loop_
_entity.id
_entity.type
_entity.pdbx_description
1 polymer ?
#
loop_
_entity_poly.entity_id
_entity_poly.type
_entity_poly.pdbx_seq_one_letter_code
_entity_poly.pdbx_strand_id
1 'polypeptide(L)'
;MYQLWILLLCAEGVVAFLLLVEIGPLRELLIKFLDLLKTGTGPVIVLTIAGFMFMIFGSNVMSIINIGNKGTRLGSTSPMDQVLYRTHWLDASYLGFILFLVFIIDRVHSYLKELIELRSNEGSSTDELENLRKKNMQLKDKEEKTSKEMKQLQDEISTLSESLKKLKLECQEKDQTTETAEGHVTALQKQFAELLLEYDRLLEENQNLQTQGSLVFQSLLFWCLISTFFQVYPIDTLGPTLWSHRPSPAHVCRLSRLWPSIGAGPWSSSETGTLLEPSNAELQSTFGASVMAEISESTELARKDSVDVSDFDPKTMRTTKPGLKRLYLTLSVLFSFLLGLPFLWKSVEIYRSPLPFRDIDALSTQIESNPLQFPCRFQAIFVGFSNLNPSDLHLSILNQIHKLTINSPQCGTCSNNFTLSISVDPDSRIGTIDFSRDDDDVDEALENALAGGSDLGGKVYSVLVVDGVGEMEGVRAVVGKYRHAWILGKGLETEAVTVRVAEIFVKVFVNGGREEGMIHGEFMPVGADGKIVLSFNLLNADPRDWVYDWDFQTMDEILLAPVVEALNPIANISVESQVLYHTPKASFSYWDDKWNSYIFSTKDLPFFVNSNEWHLDTSIAAGGRSKVLQIVVYIPSADESPLLLQLPDGEISRTNSFISPMWGGVIVWNPQDVSNDSESKLPDRHNISRQDLQKIFEIFMGQFRQLFGLKSDSLYVGQSGKSTVLACDRGFSEWELDVLSRQHTCFNLHSSATTLGSLSRLVQSLPRMIIMDEIGKQVKFSLEAAKLAQSNASLGVYDASAVSSRQARSLAEDAFFHPSIMSVSYYSFEHCFAVYSPFFLPVSMHVILAALKEWRRYKQEKRKYLAWQAKQR
;
A
#
# COMPACT_ATOMS: atom_id res chain seq x y z
N MET A 1 -40.57 -8.41 3.96
CA MET A 1 -41.03 -8.08 2.58
C MET A 1 -40.16 -8.76 1.53
N TYR A 2 -38.83 -8.58 1.54
CA TYR A 2 -37.92 -9.21 0.57
C TYR A 2 -37.98 -10.73 0.47
N GLN A 3 -38.13 -11.42 1.61
CA GLN A 3 -38.31 -12.89 1.62
C GLN A 3 -39.54 -13.34 0.82
N LEU A 4 -40.61 -12.54 0.80
CA LEU A 4 -41.83 -12.85 0.03
C LEU A 4 -41.59 -12.63 -1.46
N TRP A 5 -40.89 -11.57 -1.85
CA TRP A 5 -40.52 -11.31 -3.25
C TRP A 5 -39.61 -12.40 -3.81
N ILE A 6 -38.64 -12.86 -3.02
CA ILE A 6 -37.73 -13.94 -3.40
C ILE A 6 -38.49 -15.26 -3.53
N LEU A 7 -39.36 -15.60 -2.58
CA LEU A 7 -40.20 -16.80 -2.66
C LEU A 7 -41.11 -16.79 -3.90
N LEU A 8 -41.71 -15.65 -4.22
CA LEU A 8 -42.57 -15.49 -5.40
C LEU A 8 -41.76 -15.66 -6.69
N LEU A 9 -40.57 -15.04 -6.78
CA LEU A 9 -39.68 -15.15 -7.93
C LEU A 9 -39.12 -16.57 -8.10
N CYS A 10 -38.80 -17.26 -7.01
CA CYS A 10 -38.42 -18.68 -7.03
C CYS A 10 -39.59 -19.55 -7.51
N ALA A 11 -40.81 -19.30 -7.04
CA ALA A 11 -42.00 -20.04 -7.47
C ALA A 11 -42.28 -19.83 -8.96
N GLU A 12 -42.25 -18.60 -9.46
CA GLU A 12 -42.39 -18.28 -10.89
C GLU A 12 -41.27 -18.88 -11.73
N GLY A 13 -40.03 -18.84 -11.23
CA GLY A 13 -38.88 -19.49 -11.86
C GLY A 13 -39.04 -21.00 -11.99
N VAL A 14 -39.55 -21.67 -10.96
CA VAL A 14 -39.88 -23.11 -10.99
C VAL A 14 -41.00 -23.41 -11.99
N VAL A 15 -42.05 -22.58 -12.04
CA VAL A 15 -43.14 -22.72 -13.01
C VAL A 15 -42.63 -22.54 -14.46
N ALA A 16 -41.81 -21.51 -14.70
CA ALA A 16 -41.20 -21.27 -16.01
C ALA A 16 -40.25 -22.42 -16.42
N PHE A 17 -39.46 -22.93 -15.48
CA PHE A 17 -38.58 -24.09 -15.70
C PHE A 17 -39.37 -25.36 -16.01
N LEU A 18 -40.42 -25.67 -15.26
CA LEU A 18 -41.28 -26.84 -15.49
C LEU A 18 -42.05 -26.76 -16.81
N LEU A 19 -42.34 -25.56 -17.33
CA LEU A 19 -42.92 -25.39 -18.67
C LEU A 19 -41.91 -25.63 -19.80
N LEU A 20 -40.63 -25.36 -19.56
CA LEU A 20 -39.54 -25.50 -20.54
C LEU A 20 -38.95 -26.93 -20.58
N VAL A 21 -38.94 -27.65 -19.45
CA VAL A 21 -38.37 -29.00 -19.35
C VAL A 21 -39.40 -30.07 -19.76
N GLU A 22 -38.98 -31.06 -20.56
CA GLU A 22 -39.83 -32.16 -21.07
C GLU A 22 -40.15 -33.24 -20.01
N ILE A 23 -40.62 -32.85 -18.82
CA ILE A 23 -41.16 -33.81 -17.85
C ILE A 23 -42.67 -33.92 -18.08
N GLY A 24 -43.05 -34.86 -18.95
CA GLY A 24 -44.43 -35.06 -19.45
C GLY A 24 -45.56 -34.92 -18.42
N PRO A 25 -45.58 -35.69 -17.31
CA PRO A 25 -46.73 -35.72 -16.41
C PRO A 25 -46.91 -34.43 -15.58
N LEU A 26 -45.80 -33.82 -15.14
CA LEU A 26 -45.84 -32.57 -14.37
C LEU A 26 -46.23 -31.39 -15.25
N ARG A 27 -45.74 -31.36 -16.50
CA ARG A 27 -46.07 -30.33 -17.49
C ARG A 27 -47.55 -30.35 -17.84
N GLU A 28 -48.15 -31.52 -18.06
CA GLU A 28 -49.59 -31.64 -18.33
C GLU A 28 -50.47 -31.19 -17.15
N LEU A 29 -50.07 -31.52 -15.93
CA LEU A 29 -50.78 -31.10 -14.72
C LEU A 29 -50.69 -29.58 -14.53
N LEU A 30 -49.52 -28.99 -14.77
CA LEU A 30 -49.28 -27.56 -14.71
C LEU A 30 -50.07 -26.79 -15.78
N ILE A 31 -50.19 -27.34 -16.99
CA ILE A 31 -51.00 -26.76 -18.08
C ILE A 31 -52.48 -26.78 -17.69
N LYS A 32 -53.00 -27.89 -17.17
CA LYS A 32 -54.39 -27.98 -16.69
C LYS A 32 -54.67 -26.98 -15.55
N PHE A 33 -53.70 -26.80 -14.66
CA PHE A 33 -53.78 -25.82 -13.58
C PHE A 33 -53.78 -24.37 -14.11
N LEU A 34 -52.91 -24.05 -15.08
CA LEU A 34 -52.87 -22.76 -15.77
C LEU A 34 -54.14 -22.49 -16.60
N ASP A 35 -54.69 -23.49 -17.26
CA ASP A 35 -55.96 -23.40 -18.01
C ASP A 35 -57.14 -23.14 -17.06
N LEU A 36 -57.15 -23.74 -15.86
CA LEU A 36 -58.14 -23.46 -14.81
C LEU A 36 -58.06 -22.00 -14.31
N LEU A 37 -56.84 -21.48 -14.16
CA LEU A 37 -56.62 -20.09 -13.74
C LEU A 37 -56.99 -19.07 -14.83
N LYS A 38 -56.93 -19.46 -16.11
CA LYS A 38 -57.24 -18.60 -17.27
C LYS A 38 -58.67 -18.74 -17.80
N THR A 39 -59.45 -19.74 -17.38
CA THR A 39 -60.84 -19.89 -17.80
C THR A 39 -61.78 -19.09 -16.89
N GLY A 40 -62.66 -18.26 -17.47
CA GLY A 40 -63.61 -17.40 -16.74
C GLY A 40 -63.12 -15.95 -16.57
N THR A 41 -63.34 -15.34 -15.39
CA THR A 41 -62.93 -13.95 -15.03
C THR A 41 -61.42 -13.78 -14.78
N GLY A 42 -60.64 -14.85 -14.83
CA GLY A 42 -59.19 -14.89 -14.62
C GLY A 42 -58.34 -13.90 -15.44
N PRO A 43 -58.49 -13.75 -16.77
CA PRO A 43 -57.68 -12.82 -17.54
C PRO A 43 -57.86 -11.36 -17.11
N VAL A 44 -59.04 -10.97 -16.62
CA VAL A 44 -59.28 -9.61 -16.10
C VAL A 44 -58.55 -9.41 -14.78
N ILE A 45 -58.56 -10.41 -13.90
CA ILE A 45 -57.88 -10.36 -12.59
C ILE A 45 -56.36 -10.32 -12.78
N VAL A 46 -55.80 -11.17 -13.64
CA VAL A 46 -54.35 -11.19 -13.93
C VAL A 46 -53.90 -9.87 -14.56
N LEU A 47 -54.68 -9.30 -15.48
CA LEU A 47 -54.39 -8.00 -16.09
C LEU A 47 -54.46 -6.86 -15.05
N THR A 48 -55.40 -6.93 -14.11
CA THR A 48 -55.56 -5.94 -13.04
C THR A 48 -54.38 -6.00 -12.08
N ILE A 49 -53.99 -7.19 -11.63
CA ILE A 49 -52.83 -7.40 -10.74
C ILE A 49 -51.54 -6.97 -11.44
N ALA A 50 -51.32 -7.37 -12.70
CA ALA A 50 -50.16 -6.93 -13.48
C ALA A 50 -50.14 -5.41 -13.68
N GLY A 51 -51.30 -4.78 -13.87
CA GLY A 51 -51.43 -3.32 -13.96
C GLY A 51 -51.06 -2.60 -12.66
N PHE A 52 -51.52 -3.10 -11.51
CA PHE A 52 -51.13 -2.57 -10.20
C PHE A 52 -49.63 -2.72 -9.93
N MET A 53 -49.07 -3.89 -10.24
CA MET A 53 -47.64 -4.18 -10.10
C MET A 53 -46.79 -3.29 -11.02
N PHE A 54 -47.26 -3.01 -12.23
CA PHE A 54 -46.61 -2.08 -13.16
C PHE A 54 -46.67 -0.62 -12.68
N MET A 55 -47.79 -0.19 -12.07
CA MET A 55 -47.87 1.14 -11.45
C MET A 55 -46.90 1.31 -10.27
N ILE A 56 -46.80 0.29 -9.40
CA ILE A 56 -45.86 0.29 -8.27
C ILE A 56 -44.41 0.31 -8.78
N PHE A 57 -44.11 -0.49 -9.81
CA PHE A 57 -42.81 -0.47 -10.49
C PHE A 57 -42.48 0.94 -11.03
N GLY A 58 -43.42 1.58 -11.73
CA GLY A 58 -43.24 2.96 -12.23
C GLY A 58 -43.02 3.99 -11.12
N SER A 59 -43.72 3.86 -9.99
CA SER A 59 -43.57 4.73 -8.82
C SER A 59 -42.19 4.60 -8.17
N ASN A 60 -41.67 3.38 -8.03
CA ASN A 60 -40.32 3.14 -7.52
C ASN A 60 -39.25 3.69 -8.45
N VAL A 61 -39.40 3.51 -9.77
CA VAL A 61 -38.48 4.07 -10.78
C VAL A 61 -38.47 5.60 -10.73
N MET A 62 -39.65 6.23 -10.62
CA MET A 62 -39.74 7.69 -10.51
C MET A 62 -39.07 8.22 -9.22
N SER A 63 -39.19 7.48 -8.12
CA SER A 63 -38.54 7.81 -6.84
C SER A 63 -37.02 7.71 -6.92
N ILE A 64 -36.48 6.68 -7.60
CA ILE A 64 -35.05 6.54 -7.88
C ILE A 64 -34.51 7.72 -8.68
N ILE A 65 -35.22 8.13 -9.75
CA ILE A 65 -34.84 9.27 -10.58
C ILE A 65 -34.86 10.58 -9.78
N ASN A 66 -35.86 10.76 -8.91
CA ASN A 66 -35.96 11.96 -8.07
C ASN A 66 -34.83 12.04 -7.01
N ILE A 67 -34.48 10.93 -6.37
CA ILE A 67 -33.37 10.87 -5.39
C ILE A 67 -32.02 11.05 -6.10
N GLY A 68 -31.82 10.44 -7.27
CA GLY A 68 -30.62 10.64 -8.09
C GLY A 68 -30.43 12.09 -8.53
N ASN A 69 -31.51 12.75 -8.98
CA ASN A 69 -31.48 14.17 -9.36
C ASN A 69 -31.30 15.12 -8.16
N LYS A 70 -31.68 14.71 -6.95
CA LYS A 70 -31.36 15.46 -5.72
C LYS A 70 -29.89 15.33 -5.35
N GLY A 71 -29.30 14.14 -5.49
CA GLY A 71 -27.89 13.90 -5.24
C GLY A 71 -26.95 14.68 -6.17
N THR A 72 -27.31 14.83 -7.45
CA THR A 72 -26.55 15.65 -8.41
C THR A 72 -26.66 17.16 -8.17
N ARG A 73 -27.72 17.62 -7.49
CA ARG A 73 -27.94 19.04 -7.17
C ARG A 73 -27.29 19.49 -5.85
N LEU A 74 -27.16 18.62 -4.85
CA LEU A 74 -26.64 18.98 -3.52
C LEU A 74 -25.19 18.51 -3.23
N GLY A 75 -24.56 17.73 -4.11
CA GLY A 75 -23.14 17.35 -4.00
C GLY A 75 -22.77 16.45 -2.82
N SER A 76 -23.71 16.15 -1.91
CA SER A 76 -23.58 15.20 -0.82
C SER A 76 -24.91 14.48 -0.60
N THR A 77 -24.87 13.17 -0.37
CA THR A 77 -26.07 12.36 -0.09
C THR A 77 -26.08 11.96 1.37
N SER A 78 -27.21 12.12 2.05
CA SER A 78 -27.33 11.72 3.45
C SER A 78 -27.29 10.19 3.57
N PRO A 79 -26.84 9.62 4.71
CA PRO A 79 -26.84 8.16 4.92
C PRO A 79 -28.23 7.54 4.76
N MET A 80 -29.29 8.29 5.13
CA MET A 80 -30.69 7.88 4.97
C MET A 80 -31.09 7.77 3.50
N ASP A 81 -30.68 8.75 2.67
CA ASP A 81 -30.96 8.74 1.23
C ASP A 81 -30.24 7.59 0.52
N GLN A 82 -29.05 7.21 0.99
CA GLN A 82 -28.29 6.07 0.45
C GLN A 82 -28.99 4.72 0.73
N VAL A 83 -29.54 4.55 1.94
CA VAL A 83 -30.32 3.35 2.29
C VAL A 83 -31.64 3.32 1.52
N LEU A 84 -32.34 4.46 1.42
CA LEU A 84 -33.60 4.56 0.69
C LEU A 84 -33.43 4.29 -0.81
N TYR A 85 -32.34 4.79 -1.40
CA TYR A 85 -31.99 4.53 -2.81
C TYR A 85 -31.76 3.03 -3.06
N ARG A 86 -30.97 2.35 -2.21
CA ARG A 86 -30.72 0.90 -2.34
C ARG A 86 -32.01 0.08 -2.20
N THR A 87 -32.89 0.49 -1.29
CA THR A 87 -34.17 -0.18 -1.00
C THR A 87 -35.10 -0.11 -2.21
N HIS A 88 -35.37 1.09 -2.76
CA HIS A 88 -36.23 1.24 -3.94
C HIS A 88 -35.64 0.60 -5.19
N TRP A 89 -34.31 0.59 -5.33
CA TRP A 89 -33.63 -0.06 -6.45
C TRP A 89 -33.82 -1.58 -6.43
N LEU A 90 -33.69 -2.18 -5.24
CA LEU A 90 -33.93 -3.61 -5.03
C LEU A 90 -35.40 -3.96 -5.30
N ASP A 91 -36.37 -3.20 -4.76
CA ASP A 91 -37.80 -3.41 -4.99
C ASP A 91 -38.19 -3.28 -6.48
N ALA A 92 -37.62 -2.29 -7.18
CA ALA A 92 -37.85 -2.11 -8.62
C ALA A 92 -37.32 -3.31 -9.43
N SER A 93 -36.12 -3.82 -9.10
CA SER A 93 -35.55 -4.98 -9.78
C SER A 93 -36.42 -6.24 -9.62
N TYR A 94 -36.87 -6.55 -8.40
CA TYR A 94 -37.71 -7.73 -8.15
C TYR A 94 -39.06 -7.64 -8.86
N LEU A 95 -39.74 -6.49 -8.79
CA LEU A 95 -41.00 -6.25 -9.49
C LEU A 95 -40.84 -6.37 -11.01
N GLY A 96 -39.72 -5.87 -11.54
CA GLY A 96 -39.38 -5.99 -12.96
C GLY A 96 -39.20 -7.44 -13.41
N PHE A 97 -38.48 -8.25 -12.63
CA PHE A 97 -38.28 -9.68 -12.94
C PHE A 97 -39.58 -10.49 -12.86
N ILE A 98 -40.43 -10.22 -11.87
CA ILE A 98 -41.74 -10.88 -11.72
C ILE A 98 -42.64 -10.61 -12.93
N LEU A 99 -42.77 -9.33 -13.33
CA LEU A 99 -43.55 -8.97 -14.52
C LEU A 99 -43.01 -9.61 -15.80
N PHE A 100 -41.68 -9.76 -15.90
CA PHE A 100 -41.03 -10.41 -17.03
C PHE A 100 -41.29 -11.92 -17.09
N LEU A 101 -41.18 -12.62 -15.95
CA LEU A 101 -41.44 -14.06 -15.88
C LEU A 101 -42.91 -14.40 -16.16
N VAL A 102 -43.85 -13.63 -15.61
CA VAL A 102 -45.29 -13.78 -15.90
C VAL A 102 -45.56 -13.63 -17.41
N PHE A 103 -44.91 -12.68 -18.08
CA PHE A 103 -45.02 -12.51 -19.53
C PHE A 103 -44.44 -13.69 -20.32
N ILE A 104 -43.29 -14.23 -19.91
CA ILE A 104 -42.71 -15.43 -20.53
C ILE A 104 -43.63 -16.64 -20.35
N ILE A 105 -44.13 -16.87 -19.13
CA ILE A 105 -45.04 -17.98 -18.82
C ILE A 105 -46.31 -17.88 -19.68
N ASP A 106 -46.90 -16.69 -19.82
CA ASP A 106 -48.06 -16.43 -20.67
C ASP A 106 -47.80 -16.82 -22.14
N ARG A 107 -46.65 -16.41 -22.68
CA ARG A 107 -46.26 -16.69 -24.07
C ARG A 107 -45.94 -18.16 -24.31
N VAL A 108 -45.16 -18.78 -23.43
CA VAL A 108 -44.81 -20.20 -23.53
C VAL A 108 -46.06 -21.07 -23.44
N HIS A 109 -46.99 -20.74 -22.54
CA HIS A 109 -48.26 -21.45 -22.43
C HIS A 109 -49.10 -21.32 -23.71
N SER A 110 -49.14 -20.14 -24.35
CA SER A 110 -49.83 -19.96 -25.64
C SER A 110 -49.24 -20.84 -26.75
N TYR A 111 -47.90 -20.92 -26.84
CA TYR A 111 -47.24 -21.77 -27.83
C TYR A 111 -47.45 -23.27 -27.55
N LEU A 112 -47.50 -23.66 -26.28
CA LEU A 112 -47.78 -25.04 -25.87
C LEU A 112 -49.18 -25.49 -26.28
N LYS A 113 -50.18 -24.63 -26.07
CA LYS A 113 -51.58 -24.93 -26.39
C LYS A 113 -51.76 -25.18 -27.89
N GLU A 114 -51.15 -24.33 -28.71
CA GLU A 114 -51.14 -24.46 -30.17
C GLU A 114 -50.45 -25.76 -30.62
N LEU A 115 -49.36 -26.18 -29.96
CA LEU A 115 -48.69 -27.46 -30.21
C LEU A 115 -49.55 -28.69 -29.82
N ILE A 116 -50.31 -28.60 -28.73
CA ILE A 116 -51.20 -29.70 -28.28
C ILE A 116 -52.39 -29.85 -29.24
N GLU A 117 -52.96 -28.75 -29.72
CA GLU A 117 -54.07 -28.75 -30.67
C GLU A 117 -53.64 -29.37 -32.01
N LEU A 118 -52.43 -29.05 -32.49
CA LEU A 118 -51.82 -29.68 -33.67
C LEU A 118 -51.58 -31.19 -33.47
N ARG A 119 -51.08 -31.61 -32.31
CA ARG A 119 -50.90 -33.03 -31.97
C ARG A 119 -52.23 -33.79 -31.87
N SER A 120 -53.29 -33.15 -31.38
CA SER A 120 -54.62 -33.78 -31.28
C SER A 120 -55.25 -34.05 -32.65
N ASN A 121 -55.00 -33.17 -33.64
CA ASN A 121 -55.44 -33.37 -35.02
C ASN A 121 -54.69 -34.52 -35.72
N GLU A 122 -53.43 -34.76 -35.38
CA GLU A 122 -52.66 -35.91 -35.85
C GLU A 122 -53.18 -37.24 -35.24
N GLY A 123 -53.71 -37.18 -34.01
CA GLY A 123 -54.40 -38.27 -33.30
C GLY A 123 -55.61 -38.84 -34.05
N SER A 124 -56.37 -38.00 -34.75
CA SER A 124 -57.51 -38.44 -35.57
C SER A 124 -57.12 -39.35 -36.75
N SER A 125 -55.87 -39.30 -37.23
CA SER A 125 -55.40 -40.18 -38.32
C SER A 125 -54.79 -41.48 -37.80
N THR A 126 -54.49 -41.55 -36.50
CA THR A 126 -53.95 -42.76 -35.84
C THR A 126 -55.04 -43.71 -35.33
N ASP A 127 -56.26 -43.22 -35.07
CA ASP A 127 -57.43 -44.04 -34.71
C ASP A 127 -57.91 -44.97 -35.87
N GLU A 128 -57.73 -44.57 -37.13
CA GLU A 128 -58.00 -45.44 -38.29
C GLU A 128 -56.98 -46.59 -38.41
N LEU A 129 -55.73 -46.34 -37.98
CA LEU A 129 -54.66 -47.34 -37.93
C LEU A 129 -54.86 -48.34 -36.76
N GLU A 130 -55.48 -47.90 -35.66
CA GLU A 130 -55.83 -48.75 -34.52
C GLU A 130 -56.98 -49.72 -34.81
N ASN A 131 -57.95 -49.35 -35.66
CA ASN A 131 -59.05 -50.24 -36.05
C ASN A 131 -58.56 -51.42 -36.92
N LEU A 132 -57.49 -51.23 -37.70
CA LEU A 132 -56.77 -52.29 -38.43
C LEU A 132 -55.88 -53.14 -37.51
N ARG A 133 -55.32 -52.54 -36.45
CA ARG A 133 -54.55 -53.25 -35.41
C ARG A 133 -55.42 -54.15 -34.52
N LYS A 134 -56.66 -53.74 -34.20
CA LYS A 134 -57.63 -54.53 -33.42
C LYS A 134 -57.99 -55.87 -34.07
N LYS A 135 -57.96 -55.99 -35.40
CA LYS A 135 -58.14 -57.28 -36.12
C LYS A 135 -56.93 -58.21 -36.02
N ASN A 136 -55.72 -57.66 -35.88
CA ASN A 136 -54.48 -58.42 -35.82
C ASN A 136 -54.13 -58.89 -34.40
N MET A 137 -54.68 -58.24 -33.36
CA MET A 137 -54.47 -58.61 -31.95
C MET A 137 -55.30 -59.84 -31.51
N GLN A 138 -56.45 -60.12 -32.11
CA GLN A 138 -57.27 -61.29 -31.74
C GLN A 138 -56.63 -62.65 -32.09
N LEU A 139 -55.59 -62.71 -32.92
CA LEU A 139 -54.88 -63.95 -33.27
C LEU A 139 -53.63 -64.21 -32.42
N LYS A 140 -53.07 -63.19 -31.73
CA LYS A 140 -51.85 -63.34 -30.91
C LYS A 140 -52.14 -63.61 -29.42
N ASP A 141 -53.32 -63.26 -28.93
CA ASP A 141 -53.72 -63.40 -27.51
C ASP A 141 -53.95 -64.85 -27.04
N LYS A 142 -54.03 -65.83 -27.97
CA LYS A 142 -54.19 -67.25 -27.61
C LYS A 142 -52.88 -68.02 -27.41
N GLU A 143 -51.75 -67.48 -27.87
CA GLU A 143 -50.46 -68.21 -27.86
C GLU A 143 -49.53 -67.78 -26.71
N GLU A 144 -49.69 -66.57 -26.18
CA GLU A 144 -48.74 -66.00 -25.19
C GLU A 144 -49.17 -66.15 -23.72
N LYS A 145 -50.46 -66.43 -23.46
CA LYS A 145 -51.00 -66.44 -22.09
C LYS A 145 -50.55 -67.65 -21.26
N THR A 146 -50.22 -68.77 -21.88
CA THR A 146 -49.77 -70.00 -21.19
C THR A 146 -48.25 -70.05 -20.94
N SER A 147 -47.46 -69.22 -21.62
CA SER A 147 -45.99 -69.19 -21.51
C SER A 147 -45.48 -68.22 -20.43
N LYS A 148 -46.29 -67.21 -20.07
CA LYS A 148 -45.89 -66.11 -19.18
C LYS A 148 -45.93 -66.47 -17.68
N GLU A 149 -46.85 -67.32 -17.24
CA GLU A 149 -46.99 -67.62 -15.80
C GLU A 149 -45.91 -68.59 -15.26
N MET A 150 -45.37 -69.50 -16.07
CA MET A 150 -44.28 -70.41 -15.63
C MET A 150 -42.88 -69.77 -15.60
N LYS A 151 -42.64 -68.72 -16.40
CA LYS A 151 -41.35 -68.02 -16.40
C LYS A 151 -41.22 -67.07 -15.20
N GLN A 152 -42.33 -66.49 -14.76
CA GLN A 152 -42.34 -65.48 -13.70
C GLN A 152 -41.91 -66.05 -12.33
N LEU A 153 -42.27 -67.30 -12.00
CA LEU A 153 -41.86 -67.95 -10.75
C LEU A 153 -40.42 -68.46 -10.77
N GLN A 154 -39.86 -68.74 -11.95
CA GLN A 154 -38.47 -69.19 -12.12
C GLN A 154 -37.48 -68.01 -12.00
N ASP A 155 -37.91 -66.80 -12.42
CA ASP A 155 -37.09 -65.59 -12.41
C ASP A 155 -36.97 -64.94 -11.02
N GLU A 156 -37.95 -65.14 -10.13
CA GLU A 156 -37.86 -64.62 -8.74
C GLU A 156 -36.84 -65.38 -7.88
N ILE A 157 -36.62 -66.67 -8.16
CA ILE A 157 -35.63 -67.50 -7.45
C ILE A 157 -34.20 -67.23 -7.94
N SER A 158 -34.03 -66.93 -9.24
CA SER A 158 -32.72 -66.58 -9.81
C SER A 158 -32.26 -65.20 -9.35
N THR A 159 -33.16 -64.22 -9.28
CA THR A 159 -32.87 -62.83 -8.87
C THR A 159 -32.45 -62.73 -7.40
N LEU A 160 -33.06 -63.51 -6.50
CA LEU A 160 -32.66 -63.51 -5.09
C LEU A 160 -31.26 -64.11 -4.89
N SER A 161 -30.93 -65.19 -5.61
CA SER A 161 -29.60 -65.82 -5.58
C SER A 161 -28.50 -64.94 -6.18
N GLU A 162 -28.84 -64.13 -7.19
CA GLU A 162 -27.90 -63.17 -7.78
C GLU A 162 -27.59 -62.01 -6.83
N SER A 163 -28.58 -61.50 -6.11
CA SER A 163 -28.38 -60.39 -5.17
C SER A 163 -27.39 -60.74 -4.05
N LEU A 164 -27.39 -61.99 -3.57
CA LEU A 164 -26.50 -62.49 -2.54
C LEU A 164 -25.05 -62.69 -3.04
N LYS A 165 -24.86 -63.06 -4.30
CA LYS A 165 -23.54 -63.11 -4.96
C LYS A 165 -23.02 -61.71 -5.28
N LYS A 166 -23.92 -60.79 -5.66
CA LYS A 166 -23.59 -59.40 -5.96
C LYS A 166 -23.06 -58.66 -4.74
N LEU A 167 -23.72 -58.80 -3.58
CA LEU A 167 -23.25 -58.19 -2.32
C LEU A 167 -21.88 -58.71 -1.86
N LYS A 168 -21.56 -59.98 -2.11
CA LYS A 168 -20.26 -60.56 -1.78
C LYS A 168 -19.13 -60.07 -2.69
N LEU A 169 -19.42 -59.92 -3.98
CA LEU A 169 -18.51 -59.30 -4.95
C LEU A 169 -18.31 -57.81 -4.66
N GLU A 170 -19.36 -57.10 -4.25
CA GLU A 170 -19.31 -55.66 -3.94
C GLU A 170 -18.44 -55.35 -2.70
N CYS A 171 -18.36 -56.27 -1.73
CA CYS A 171 -17.43 -56.16 -0.60
C CYS A 171 -15.97 -56.38 -1.02
N GLN A 172 -15.71 -57.34 -1.92
CA GLN A 172 -14.36 -57.66 -2.40
C GLN A 172 -13.84 -56.66 -3.45
N GLU A 173 -14.76 -56.05 -4.21
CA GLU A 173 -14.49 -54.93 -5.11
C GLU A 173 -14.12 -53.67 -4.34
N LYS A 174 -14.79 -53.39 -3.20
CA LYS A 174 -14.46 -52.22 -2.37
C LYS A 174 -13.05 -52.29 -1.78
N ASP A 175 -12.60 -53.46 -1.33
CA ASP A 175 -11.21 -53.64 -0.86
C ASP A 175 -10.18 -53.46 -2.00
N GLN A 176 -10.49 -53.89 -3.22
CA GLN A 176 -9.67 -53.59 -4.41
C GLN A 176 -9.72 -52.10 -4.80
N THR A 177 -10.86 -51.42 -4.61
CA THR A 177 -10.96 -49.98 -4.89
C THR A 177 -10.13 -49.14 -3.92
N THR A 178 -9.96 -49.59 -2.67
CA THR A 178 -9.07 -48.91 -1.71
C THR A 178 -7.59 -49.10 -2.06
N GLU A 179 -7.15 -50.29 -2.47
CA GLU A 179 -5.77 -50.51 -2.95
C GLU A 179 -5.48 -49.75 -4.25
N THR A 180 -6.44 -49.71 -5.19
CA THR A 180 -6.29 -48.89 -6.40
C THR A 180 -6.31 -47.39 -6.12
N ALA A 181 -7.08 -46.92 -5.13
CA ALA A 181 -7.10 -45.53 -4.71
C ALA A 181 -5.74 -45.09 -4.11
N GLU A 182 -5.07 -45.93 -3.33
CA GLU A 182 -3.70 -45.67 -2.86
C GLU A 182 -2.69 -45.66 -4.04
N GLY A 183 -2.86 -46.55 -5.01
CA GLY A 183 -2.13 -46.51 -6.28
C GLY A 183 -2.39 -45.23 -7.09
N HIS A 184 -3.62 -44.73 -7.08
CA HIS A 184 -3.99 -43.47 -7.73
C HIS A 184 -3.40 -42.26 -7.01
N VAL A 185 -3.36 -42.24 -5.68
CA VAL A 185 -2.73 -41.15 -4.91
C VAL A 185 -1.24 -41.07 -5.19
N THR A 186 -0.54 -42.20 -5.23
CA THR A 186 0.90 -42.24 -5.56
C THR A 186 1.17 -41.90 -7.03
N ALA A 187 0.29 -42.29 -7.95
CA ALA A 187 0.35 -41.85 -9.35
C ALA A 187 0.05 -40.35 -9.51
N LEU A 188 -0.90 -39.80 -8.74
CA LEU A 188 -1.25 -38.38 -8.72
C LEU A 188 -0.07 -37.55 -8.22
N GLN A 189 0.61 -38.02 -7.18
CA GLN A 189 1.79 -37.38 -6.61
C GLN A 189 2.93 -37.30 -7.64
N LYS A 190 3.07 -38.35 -8.47
CA LYS A 190 4.02 -38.39 -9.58
C LYS A 190 3.60 -37.49 -10.75
N GLN A 191 2.30 -37.43 -11.05
CA GLN A 191 1.76 -36.48 -12.04
C GLN A 191 1.94 -35.02 -11.62
N PHE A 192 1.80 -34.70 -10.32
CA PHE A 192 2.04 -33.34 -9.84
C PHE A 192 3.50 -32.93 -9.97
N ALA A 193 4.45 -33.84 -9.76
CA ALA A 193 5.88 -33.56 -9.98
C ALA A 193 6.19 -33.31 -11.47
N GLU A 194 5.53 -34.06 -12.36
CA GLU A 194 5.67 -33.90 -13.81
C GLU A 194 4.97 -32.62 -14.31
N LEU A 195 3.83 -32.25 -13.71
CA LEU A 195 3.13 -30.99 -14.00
C LEU A 195 3.93 -29.77 -13.53
N LEU A 196 4.70 -29.89 -12.45
CA LEU A 196 5.56 -28.81 -11.94
C LEU A 196 6.72 -28.53 -12.91
N LEU A 197 7.30 -29.60 -13.47
CA LEU A 197 8.30 -29.51 -14.54
C LEU A 197 7.71 -28.95 -15.85
N GLU A 198 6.50 -29.37 -16.22
CA GLU A 198 5.81 -28.84 -17.40
C GLU A 198 5.38 -27.38 -17.20
N TYR A 199 5.04 -26.97 -15.97
CA TYR A 199 4.75 -25.58 -15.61
C TYR A 199 5.98 -24.69 -15.77
N ASP A 200 7.15 -25.12 -15.28
CA ASP A 200 8.41 -24.39 -15.45
C ASP A 200 8.80 -24.27 -16.93
N ARG A 201 8.61 -25.34 -17.71
CA ARG A 201 8.81 -25.33 -19.16
C ARG A 201 7.83 -24.41 -19.88
N LEU A 202 6.56 -24.41 -19.49
CA LEU A 202 5.54 -23.52 -20.06
C LEU A 202 5.79 -22.06 -19.69
N LEU A 203 6.37 -21.78 -18.51
CA LEU A 203 6.79 -20.43 -18.12
C LEU A 203 7.89 -19.91 -19.08
N GLU A 204 8.85 -20.76 -19.40
CA GLU A 204 9.93 -20.47 -20.34
C GLU A 204 9.42 -20.32 -21.79
N GLU A 205 8.48 -21.19 -22.22
CA GLU A 205 7.80 -21.05 -23.52
C GLU A 205 6.91 -19.79 -23.57
N ASN A 206 6.26 -19.37 -22.48
CA ASN A 206 5.46 -18.14 -22.44
C ASN A 206 6.33 -16.89 -22.59
N GLN A 207 7.51 -16.87 -21.96
CA GLN A 207 8.48 -15.79 -22.14
C GLN A 207 8.98 -15.74 -23.60
N ASN A 208 9.15 -16.89 -24.26
CA ASN A 208 9.53 -16.97 -25.66
C ASN A 208 8.39 -16.62 -26.63
N LEU A 209 7.14 -16.89 -26.26
CA LEU A 209 5.95 -16.48 -27.03
C LEU A 209 5.69 -14.98 -26.89
N GLN A 210 6.00 -14.36 -25.75
CA GLN A 210 5.95 -12.90 -25.59
C GLN A 210 6.98 -12.19 -26.48
N THR A 211 8.19 -12.75 -26.61
CA THR A 211 9.20 -12.20 -27.52
C THR A 211 8.83 -12.42 -28.99
N GLN A 212 8.24 -13.56 -29.36
CA GLN A 212 7.70 -13.80 -30.71
C GLN A 212 6.45 -12.97 -31.03
N GLY A 213 5.57 -12.75 -30.06
CA GLY A 213 4.35 -11.94 -30.22
C GLY A 213 4.66 -10.48 -30.57
N SER A 214 5.72 -9.92 -29.98
CA SER A 214 6.25 -8.59 -30.33
C SER A 214 6.70 -8.51 -31.80
N LEU A 215 7.37 -9.55 -32.31
CA LEU A 215 7.80 -9.66 -33.71
C LEU A 215 6.63 -9.86 -34.69
N VAL A 216 5.63 -10.66 -34.32
CA VAL A 216 4.41 -10.89 -35.14
C VAL A 216 3.54 -9.63 -35.20
N PHE A 217 3.49 -8.84 -34.12
CA PHE A 217 2.80 -7.56 -34.12
C PHE A 217 3.48 -6.54 -35.04
N GLN A 218 4.82 -6.52 -35.11
CA GLN A 218 5.57 -5.74 -36.10
C GLN A 218 5.32 -6.22 -37.54
N SER A 219 5.23 -7.53 -37.80
CA SER A 219 4.93 -8.03 -39.16
C SER A 219 3.49 -7.78 -39.60
N LEU A 220 2.53 -7.84 -38.67
CA LEU A 220 1.11 -7.55 -38.95
C LEU A 220 0.88 -6.06 -39.19
N LEU A 221 1.58 -5.17 -38.48
CA LEU A 221 1.58 -3.73 -38.78
C LEU A 221 2.14 -3.44 -40.19
N PHE A 222 3.19 -4.16 -40.60
CA PHE A 222 3.77 -4.04 -41.94
C PHE A 222 2.82 -4.54 -43.04
N TRP A 223 2.15 -5.68 -42.83
CA TRP A 223 1.16 -6.23 -43.76
C TRP A 223 -0.16 -5.43 -43.79
N CYS A 224 -0.56 -4.83 -42.68
CA CYS A 224 -1.74 -3.97 -42.62
C CYS A 224 -1.51 -2.66 -43.38
N LEU A 225 -0.29 -2.10 -43.31
CA LEU A 225 0.11 -0.92 -44.09
C LEU A 225 0.12 -1.21 -45.61
N ILE A 226 0.61 -2.38 -46.03
CA ILE A 226 0.59 -2.82 -47.45
C ILE A 226 -0.85 -3.08 -47.92
N SER A 227 -1.71 -3.67 -47.07
CA SER A 227 -3.13 -3.90 -47.39
C SER A 227 -3.91 -2.59 -47.54
N THR A 228 -3.63 -1.58 -46.72
CA THR A 228 -4.25 -0.25 -46.88
C THR A 228 -3.75 0.48 -48.13
N PHE A 229 -2.53 0.20 -48.59
CA PHE A 229 -1.99 0.79 -49.83
C PHE A 229 -2.63 0.18 -51.09
N PHE A 230 -3.00 -1.11 -51.06
CA PHE A 230 -3.63 -1.79 -52.20
C PHE A 230 -5.14 -1.62 -52.30
N GLN A 231 -5.82 -1.14 -51.25
CA GLN A 231 -7.28 -0.99 -51.25
C GLN A 231 -7.75 0.39 -51.74
N VAL A 232 -6.82 1.28 -52.13
CA VAL A 232 -7.11 2.65 -52.61
C VAL A 232 -6.99 2.80 -54.14
N TYR A 233 -6.48 1.79 -54.87
CA TYR A 233 -6.44 1.81 -56.35
C TYR A 233 -6.79 0.45 -56.97
N PRO A 234 -7.94 0.28 -57.64
CA PRO A 234 -8.20 -0.89 -58.46
C PRO A 234 -7.72 -0.62 -59.90
N ILE A 235 -6.80 -1.45 -60.41
CA ILE A 235 -6.51 -1.54 -61.84
C ILE A 235 -7.04 -2.89 -62.33
N ASP A 236 -8.18 -2.85 -63.01
CA ASP A 236 -8.61 -3.88 -63.93
C ASP A 236 -7.74 -3.78 -65.19
N THR A 237 -7.01 -4.84 -65.56
CA THR A 237 -6.84 -5.30 -66.96
C THR A 237 -5.97 -6.56 -67.06
N LEU A 238 -6.40 -7.45 -67.98
CA LEU A 238 -5.70 -8.61 -68.59
C LEU A 238 -5.83 -10.00 -67.91
N GLY A 239 -6.85 -10.74 -68.36
CA GLY A 239 -6.65 -11.83 -69.35
C GLY A 239 -6.08 -13.20 -68.87
N PRO A 240 -6.77 -14.33 -69.11
CA PRO A 240 -6.39 -15.65 -68.60
C PRO A 240 -5.64 -16.51 -69.64
N THR A 241 -4.54 -17.17 -69.26
CA THR A 241 -4.04 -18.37 -69.96
C THR A 241 -3.19 -19.28 -69.06
N LEU A 242 -3.28 -20.58 -69.35
CA LEU A 242 -2.49 -21.72 -68.87
C LEU A 242 -2.88 -22.40 -67.55
N TRP A 243 -3.80 -23.36 -67.72
CA TRP A 243 -3.80 -24.67 -67.08
C TRP A 243 -2.45 -25.43 -67.23
N SER A 244 -2.26 -26.37 -66.31
CA SER A 244 -1.43 -27.59 -66.34
C SER A 244 -0.07 -27.56 -65.63
N HIS A 245 -0.06 -27.97 -64.35
CA HIS A 245 0.52 -29.25 -63.92
C HIS A 245 0.47 -29.38 -62.39
N ARG A 246 -0.18 -30.44 -61.88
CA ARG A 246 0.18 -31.02 -60.58
C ARG A 246 1.55 -31.70 -60.71
N PRO A 247 2.33 -31.74 -59.61
CA PRO A 247 2.43 -33.02 -58.91
C PRO A 247 2.43 -32.89 -57.38
N SER A 248 2.16 -34.01 -56.72
CA SER A 248 2.39 -34.31 -55.30
C SER A 248 3.05 -35.71 -55.25
N PRO A 249 3.50 -36.24 -54.09
CA PRO A 249 4.39 -35.71 -53.04
C PRO A 249 5.53 -36.73 -52.72
N ALA A 250 6.67 -36.34 -52.14
CA ALA A 250 7.49 -37.15 -51.20
C ALA A 250 8.89 -36.55 -50.90
N HIS A 251 9.39 -36.86 -49.69
CA HIS A 251 10.77 -36.76 -49.19
C HIS A 251 11.28 -35.39 -48.71
N VAL A 252 11.12 -35.10 -47.41
CA VAL A 252 12.24 -34.59 -46.58
C VAL A 252 12.09 -35.09 -45.14
N CYS A 253 12.68 -36.25 -44.85
CA CYS A 253 13.16 -36.62 -43.53
C CYS A 253 14.61 -37.05 -43.71
N ARG A 254 15.60 -36.22 -43.33
CA ARG A 254 16.88 -36.70 -42.80
C ARG A 254 17.79 -35.58 -42.30
N LEU A 255 18.29 -35.82 -41.09
CA LEU A 255 19.57 -35.39 -40.50
C LEU A 255 19.67 -33.89 -40.18
N SER A 256 19.50 -33.45 -38.92
CA SER A 256 20.38 -33.67 -37.76
C SER A 256 21.86 -33.58 -38.10
N ARG A 257 22.56 -32.53 -37.65
CA ARG A 257 23.86 -32.59 -36.94
C ARG A 257 24.51 -31.21 -36.79
N LEU A 258 24.84 -30.92 -35.52
CA LEU A 258 26.10 -30.32 -35.06
C LEU A 258 26.38 -28.82 -35.36
N TRP A 259 26.10 -28.00 -34.33
CA TRP A 259 26.91 -26.90 -33.74
C TRP A 259 28.47 -27.05 -33.91
N PRO A 260 29.37 -26.09 -33.53
CA PRO A 260 29.18 -24.77 -32.91
C PRO A 260 30.19 -23.62 -33.21
N SER A 261 29.95 -22.47 -32.55
CA SER A 261 30.91 -21.64 -31.79
C SER A 261 31.53 -20.36 -32.40
N ILE A 262 31.87 -19.45 -31.47
CA ILE A 262 32.74 -18.26 -31.53
C ILE A 262 31.99 -16.99 -31.99
N GLY A 263 31.96 -15.86 -31.28
CA GLY A 263 32.74 -15.35 -30.16
C GLY A 263 33.06 -13.86 -30.43
N ALA A 264 33.03 -13.03 -29.38
CA ALA A 264 33.57 -11.66 -29.27
C ALA A 264 32.83 -10.48 -29.99
N GLY A 265 32.53 -9.42 -29.22
CA GLY A 265 32.45 -8.04 -29.74
C GLY A 265 33.85 -7.41 -29.83
N PRO A 266 34.06 -6.07 -29.77
CA PRO A 266 33.18 -4.90 -30.01
C PRO A 266 33.84 -3.91 -31.04
N TRP A 267 33.43 -2.61 -31.05
CA TRP A 267 34.07 -1.38 -31.64
C TRP A 267 33.15 -0.68 -32.65
N SER A 268 32.57 0.51 -32.40
CA SER A 268 33.09 1.87 -32.15
C SER A 268 33.26 2.73 -33.42
N SER A 269 32.51 3.84 -33.42
CA SER A 269 32.87 5.22 -33.86
C SER A 269 33.17 5.55 -35.33
N SER A 270 32.40 6.55 -35.83
CA SER A 270 32.82 7.77 -36.57
C SER A 270 33.54 7.59 -37.93
N GLU A 271 33.44 8.44 -38.95
CA GLU A 271 33.15 9.86 -39.09
C GLU A 271 33.12 10.19 -40.62
N THR A 272 32.44 11.28 -41.01
CA THR A 272 32.75 12.28 -42.07
C THR A 272 33.67 11.92 -43.26
N GLY A 273 33.47 12.34 -44.52
CA GLY A 273 32.59 13.34 -45.11
C GLY A 273 33.13 13.83 -46.47
N THR A 274 32.31 14.62 -47.14
CA THR A 274 32.65 15.82 -47.94
C THR A 274 33.23 15.77 -49.38
N LEU A 275 32.55 16.59 -50.22
CA LEU A 275 33.04 17.41 -51.37
C LEU A 275 33.22 16.70 -52.74
N LEU A 276 32.83 17.22 -53.90
CA LEU A 276 32.34 18.52 -54.38
C LEU A 276 31.70 18.36 -55.79
N GLU A 277 30.77 19.27 -56.09
CA GLU A 277 30.35 19.88 -57.38
C GLU A 277 31.46 20.06 -58.45
N PRO A 278 31.19 20.45 -59.74
CA PRO A 278 30.33 21.62 -60.10
C PRO A 278 29.61 21.65 -61.48
N SER A 279 28.77 22.72 -61.60
CA SER A 279 28.45 23.57 -62.77
C SER A 279 27.68 22.96 -63.97
N ASN A 280 26.81 23.64 -64.73
CA ASN A 280 26.29 25.02 -64.83
C ASN A 280 25.06 24.99 -65.79
N ALA A 281 24.10 25.93 -65.66
CA ALA A 281 23.70 26.91 -66.70
C ALA A 281 22.25 27.45 -66.60
N GLU A 282 22.18 28.79 -66.44
CA GLU A 282 21.31 29.80 -67.09
C GLU A 282 19.83 30.01 -66.69
N LEU A 283 19.49 31.15 -66.04
CA LEU A 283 18.98 32.47 -66.58
C LEU A 283 17.41 32.49 -66.62
N GLN A 284 16.61 33.51 -66.26
CA GLN A 284 16.79 34.92 -65.87
C GLN A 284 15.43 35.49 -65.35
N SER A 285 15.51 36.52 -64.47
CA SER A 285 14.70 37.77 -64.40
C SER A 285 13.21 37.84 -63.94
N THR A 286 13.03 38.50 -62.78
CA THR A 286 12.26 39.75 -62.50
C THR A 286 10.72 39.85 -62.34
N PHE A 287 10.37 40.51 -61.22
CA PHE A 287 9.26 41.45 -60.94
C PHE A 287 7.82 40.94 -60.80
N GLY A 288 7.18 41.30 -59.68
CA GLY A 288 5.80 40.97 -59.33
C GLY A 288 4.83 42.16 -59.36
N ALA A 289 3.54 41.88 -59.09
CA ALA A 289 2.59 42.75 -58.41
C ALA A 289 1.20 42.06 -58.26
N SER A 290 0.75 42.00 -57.00
CA SER A 290 -0.56 42.45 -56.48
C SER A 290 -1.86 41.60 -56.53
N VAL A 291 -2.54 41.71 -55.37
CA VAL A 291 -3.98 41.66 -55.04
C VAL A 291 -4.56 40.40 -54.36
N MET A 292 -5.03 40.67 -53.13
CA MET A 292 -6.03 40.03 -52.26
C MET A 292 -7.22 39.33 -52.94
N ALA A 293 -7.79 38.31 -52.25
CA ALA A 293 -9.14 38.36 -51.65
C ALA A 293 -9.78 36.95 -51.53
N GLU A 294 -10.50 36.76 -50.42
CA GLU A 294 -11.50 35.71 -50.17
C GLU A 294 -12.57 35.66 -51.28
N ILE A 295 -13.32 34.55 -51.37
CA ILE A 295 -14.80 34.55 -51.35
C ILE A 295 -15.36 33.13 -51.59
N SER A 296 -16.22 32.74 -50.66
CA SER A 296 -17.29 31.75 -50.74
C SER A 296 -18.28 32.03 -51.89
N GLU A 297 -18.84 31.01 -52.54
CA GLU A 297 -20.32 30.86 -52.58
C GLU A 297 -20.74 29.69 -53.48
N SER A 298 -21.69 28.96 -52.92
CA SER A 298 -22.70 28.11 -53.52
C SER A 298 -23.23 28.59 -54.88
N THR A 299 -23.54 27.65 -55.77
CA THR A 299 -24.78 27.74 -56.58
C THR A 299 -25.29 26.35 -57.00
N GLU A 300 -26.45 26.04 -56.43
CA GLU A 300 -27.59 25.31 -56.99
C GLU A 300 -27.43 23.91 -57.60
N LEU A 301 -27.90 22.95 -56.79
CA LEU A 301 -28.72 21.83 -57.24
C LEU A 301 -29.81 22.29 -58.22
N ALA A 302 -29.56 22.09 -59.51
CA ALA A 302 -30.61 21.98 -60.53
C ALA A 302 -30.60 20.55 -61.10
N ARG A 303 -31.62 19.79 -60.69
CA ARG A 303 -32.35 18.80 -61.50
C ARG A 303 -31.51 17.78 -62.28
N LYS A 304 -31.45 16.56 -61.76
CA LYS A 304 -31.74 15.36 -62.57
C LYS A 304 -32.17 14.18 -61.71
N ASP A 305 -33.49 14.04 -61.63
CA ASP A 305 -34.14 12.74 -61.52
C ASP A 305 -33.64 11.82 -62.64
N SER A 306 -33.07 10.69 -62.27
CA SER A 306 -33.23 9.43 -63.00
C SER A 306 -32.75 8.31 -62.08
N VAL A 307 -33.67 7.83 -61.22
CA VAL A 307 -33.54 6.49 -60.65
C VAL A 307 -33.60 5.51 -61.81
N ASP A 308 -32.50 4.82 -62.03
CA ASP A 308 -32.41 3.75 -63.01
C ASP A 308 -33.35 2.61 -62.57
N VAL A 309 -34.45 2.47 -63.30
CA VAL A 309 -35.42 1.38 -63.16
C VAL A 309 -35.06 0.33 -64.19
N SER A 310 -34.08 -0.52 -63.86
CA SER A 310 -33.87 -1.84 -64.45
C SER A 310 -32.90 -2.55 -63.51
N ASP A 311 -33.18 -3.65 -62.83
CA ASP A 311 -33.92 -4.85 -63.19
C ASP A 311 -34.34 -5.52 -61.87
N PHE A 312 -35.63 -5.50 -61.51
CA PHE A 312 -36.12 -6.12 -60.27
C PHE A 312 -37.40 -6.89 -60.54
N ASP A 313 -37.27 -8.22 -60.47
CA ASP A 313 -38.28 -9.23 -60.81
C ASP A 313 -39.59 -9.08 -59.99
N PRO A 314 -40.78 -8.96 -60.63
CA PRO A 314 -42.07 -8.80 -59.96
C PRO A 314 -42.45 -9.95 -59.01
N LYS A 315 -41.80 -11.12 -59.10
CA LYS A 315 -41.98 -12.22 -58.14
C LYS A 315 -41.38 -11.97 -56.75
N THR A 316 -40.54 -10.95 -56.59
CA THR A 316 -39.85 -10.64 -55.32
C THR A 316 -40.43 -9.47 -54.54
N MET A 317 -41.51 -8.85 -55.04
CA MET A 317 -42.18 -7.71 -54.39
C MET A 317 -43.06 -8.16 -53.22
N ARG A 318 -42.97 -7.42 -52.11
CA ARG A 318 -43.77 -7.67 -50.91
C ARG A 318 -44.86 -6.61 -50.77
N THR A 319 -46.11 -7.04 -50.85
CA THR A 319 -47.32 -6.20 -50.77
C THR A 319 -47.68 -5.77 -49.33
N THR A 320 -47.08 -6.42 -48.33
CA THR A 320 -47.34 -6.19 -46.90
C THR A 320 -46.17 -5.47 -46.23
N LYS A 321 -46.44 -4.53 -45.30
CA LYS A 321 -45.40 -3.90 -44.46
C LYS A 321 -44.55 -4.97 -43.74
N PRO A 322 -43.21 -4.81 -43.67
CA PRO A 322 -42.37 -5.75 -42.94
C PRO A 322 -42.73 -5.76 -41.45
N GLY A 323 -42.94 -6.96 -40.91
CA GLY A 323 -43.32 -7.13 -39.51
C GLY A 323 -42.23 -6.68 -38.54
N LEU A 324 -42.54 -5.70 -37.69
CA LEU A 324 -41.61 -5.15 -36.71
C LEU A 324 -41.32 -6.08 -35.52
N LYS A 325 -42.18 -7.09 -35.29
CA LYS A 325 -42.14 -7.94 -34.09
C LYS A 325 -40.79 -8.64 -33.89
N ARG A 326 -40.20 -9.17 -34.97
CA ARG A 326 -38.93 -9.89 -34.92
C ARG A 326 -37.74 -8.96 -34.68
N LEU A 327 -37.76 -7.76 -35.30
CA LEU A 327 -36.75 -6.72 -35.08
C LEU A 327 -36.77 -6.25 -33.62
N TYR A 328 -37.96 -5.96 -33.08
CA TYR A 328 -38.12 -5.57 -31.68
C TYR A 328 -37.64 -6.66 -30.71
N LEU A 329 -37.92 -7.94 -30.98
CA LEU A 329 -37.44 -9.04 -30.15
C LEU A 329 -35.90 -9.11 -30.14
N THR A 330 -35.25 -9.09 -31.31
CA THR A 330 -33.79 -9.16 -31.39
C THR A 330 -33.11 -7.91 -30.80
N LEU A 331 -33.72 -6.74 -30.98
CA LEU A 331 -33.22 -5.49 -30.41
C LEU A 331 -33.40 -5.47 -28.88
N SER A 332 -34.49 -6.03 -28.36
CA SER A 332 -34.75 -6.17 -26.93
C SER A 332 -33.72 -7.07 -26.24
N VAL A 333 -33.32 -8.17 -26.89
CA VAL A 333 -32.26 -9.05 -26.37
C VAL A 333 -30.90 -8.34 -26.38
N LEU A 334 -30.55 -7.65 -27.47
CA LEU A 334 -29.32 -6.85 -27.54
C LEU A 334 -29.31 -5.73 -26.49
N PHE A 335 -30.43 -5.05 -26.30
CA PHE A 335 -30.56 -3.98 -25.31
C PHE A 335 -30.41 -4.51 -23.88
N SER A 336 -30.97 -5.69 -23.58
CA SER A 336 -30.79 -6.36 -22.28
C SER A 336 -29.33 -6.74 -22.04
N PHE A 337 -28.62 -7.20 -23.08
CA PHE A 337 -27.20 -7.51 -23.00
C PHE A 337 -26.34 -6.25 -22.75
N LEU A 338 -26.64 -5.15 -23.43
CA LEU A 338 -25.97 -3.85 -23.24
C LEU A 338 -26.22 -3.25 -21.86
N LEU A 339 -27.42 -3.45 -21.29
CA LEU A 339 -27.73 -3.05 -19.92
C LEU A 339 -27.01 -3.91 -18.85
N GLY A 340 -26.68 -5.16 -19.16
CA GLY A 340 -25.94 -6.05 -18.25
C GLY A 340 -24.44 -5.74 -18.13
N LEU A 341 -23.84 -5.18 -19.18
CA LEU A 341 -22.43 -4.77 -19.23
C LEU A 341 -22.00 -3.81 -18.09
N PRO A 342 -22.70 -2.69 -17.81
CA PRO A 342 -22.34 -1.82 -16.70
C PRO A 342 -22.52 -2.49 -15.33
N PHE A 343 -23.47 -3.42 -15.19
CA PHE A 343 -23.64 -4.20 -13.96
C PHE A 343 -22.47 -5.17 -13.75
N LEU A 344 -22.05 -5.87 -14.80
CA LEU A 344 -20.89 -6.74 -14.77
C LEU A 344 -19.62 -5.94 -14.43
N TRP A 345 -19.42 -4.79 -15.07
CA TRP A 345 -18.30 -3.91 -14.77
C TRP A 345 -18.29 -3.46 -13.30
N LYS A 346 -19.46 -3.10 -12.75
CA LYS A 346 -19.59 -2.70 -11.35
C LYS A 346 -19.39 -3.88 -10.38
N SER A 347 -19.77 -5.09 -10.77
CA SER A 347 -19.59 -6.30 -9.93
C SER A 347 -18.14 -6.76 -9.80
N VAL A 348 -17.27 -6.39 -10.76
CA VAL A 348 -15.84 -6.72 -10.77
C VAL A 348 -14.99 -5.62 -10.10
N GLU A 349 -15.60 -4.49 -9.75
CA GLU A 349 -14.93 -3.38 -9.08
C GLU A 349 -14.65 -3.74 -7.61
N ILE A 350 -13.37 -3.76 -7.25
CA ILE A 350 -12.91 -3.98 -5.87
C ILE A 350 -13.24 -2.72 -5.07
N TYR A 351 -13.93 -2.87 -3.94
CA TYR A 351 -14.15 -1.77 -3.00
C TYR A 351 -12.82 -1.25 -2.45
N ARG A 352 -12.69 0.08 -2.39
CA ARG A 352 -11.52 0.78 -1.86
C ARG A 352 -11.99 1.85 -0.89
N SER A 353 -11.32 1.93 0.25
CA SER A 353 -11.43 3.12 1.08
C SER A 353 -10.91 4.34 0.30
N PRO A 354 -11.68 5.44 0.22
CA PRO A 354 -11.18 6.67 -0.40
C PRO A 354 -10.06 7.26 0.46
N LEU A 355 -8.90 7.51 -0.15
CA LEU A 355 -7.79 8.20 0.52
C LEU A 355 -7.83 9.69 0.21
N PRO A 356 -7.50 10.56 1.19
CA PRO A 356 -7.50 12.01 1.01
C PRO A 356 -6.22 12.48 0.29
N PHE A 357 -6.07 12.15 -1.00
CA PHE A 357 -4.86 12.46 -1.79
C PHE A 357 -4.47 13.95 -1.75
N ARG A 358 -5.47 14.84 -1.86
CA ARG A 358 -5.25 16.29 -1.82
C ARG A 358 -4.66 16.75 -0.48
N ASP A 359 -5.06 16.14 0.63
CA ASP A 359 -4.54 16.50 1.95
C ASP A 359 -3.13 15.96 2.17
N ILE A 360 -2.81 14.79 1.59
CA ILE A 360 -1.46 14.21 1.60
C ILE A 360 -0.49 15.11 0.81
N ASP A 361 -0.88 15.50 -0.41
CA ASP A 361 -0.06 16.38 -1.25
C ASP A 361 0.07 17.78 -0.61
N ALA A 362 -0.99 18.29 0.01
CA ALA A 362 -0.96 19.54 0.77
C ALA A 362 0.01 19.46 1.95
N LEU A 363 0.07 18.34 2.68
CA LEU A 363 1.01 18.16 3.79
C LEU A 363 2.47 18.15 3.30
N SER A 364 2.78 17.40 2.23
CA SER A 364 4.14 17.36 1.65
C SER A 364 4.58 18.74 1.18
N THR A 365 3.73 19.41 0.39
CA THR A 365 4.02 20.76 -0.11
C THR A 365 4.16 21.78 1.01
N GLN A 366 3.37 21.69 2.08
CA GLN A 366 3.50 22.59 3.24
C GLN A 366 4.84 22.39 3.97
N ILE A 367 5.27 21.14 4.18
CA ILE A 367 6.54 20.84 4.86
C ILE A 367 7.74 21.24 4.01
N GLU A 368 7.67 21.05 2.68
CA GLU A 368 8.73 21.44 1.75
C GLU A 368 8.83 22.96 1.56
N SER A 369 7.68 23.66 1.50
CA SER A 369 7.65 25.11 1.23
C SER A 369 7.84 25.98 2.47
N ASN A 370 7.36 25.54 3.63
CA ASN A 370 7.45 26.28 4.89
C ASN A 370 8.12 25.41 5.95
N PRO A 371 9.42 25.61 6.24
CA PRO A 371 10.08 24.89 7.32
C PRO A 371 9.35 25.16 8.64
N LEU A 372 9.22 24.13 9.48
CA LEU A 372 8.58 24.25 10.79
C LEU A 372 9.29 25.34 11.62
N GLN A 373 8.54 26.39 11.96
CA GLN A 373 9.05 27.49 12.77
C GLN A 373 8.68 27.25 14.22
N PHE A 374 9.69 27.12 15.07
CA PHE A 374 9.52 27.09 16.52
C PHE A 374 9.77 28.49 17.07
N PRO A 375 8.79 29.12 17.75
CA PRO A 375 9.02 30.40 18.40
C PRO A 375 10.00 30.20 19.55
N CYS A 376 11.10 30.95 19.55
CA CYS A 376 12.10 30.90 20.61
C CYS A 376 12.23 32.26 21.26
N ARG A 377 11.97 32.35 22.56
CA ARG A 377 12.12 33.59 23.31
C ARG A 377 13.49 33.58 23.98
N PHE A 378 14.28 34.59 23.69
CA PHE A 378 15.63 34.74 24.21
C PHE A 378 15.75 36.02 25.02
N GLN A 379 16.31 35.91 26.21
CA GLN A 379 16.53 37.01 27.14
C GLN A 379 18.02 37.08 27.48
N ALA A 380 18.65 38.23 27.27
CA ALA A 380 20.00 38.50 27.73
C ALA A 380 19.95 39.52 28.88
N ILE A 381 20.51 39.14 30.03
CA ILE A 381 20.48 39.95 31.25
C ILE A 381 21.92 40.35 31.57
N PHE A 382 22.18 41.66 31.70
CA PHE A 382 23.49 42.20 32.05
C PHE A 382 23.41 42.82 33.44
N VAL A 383 24.31 42.44 34.34
CA VAL A 383 24.38 42.90 35.73
C VAL A 383 25.78 43.42 36.03
N GLY A 384 25.88 44.59 36.66
CA GLY A 384 27.14 45.26 36.98
C GLY A 384 27.64 46.20 35.88
N PHE A 385 26.78 46.59 34.93
CA PHE A 385 27.15 47.40 33.76
C PHE A 385 26.43 48.76 33.74
N SER A 386 27.03 49.76 34.38
CA SER A 386 26.38 51.06 34.61
C SER A 386 26.24 51.99 33.39
N ASN A 387 26.91 51.70 32.25
CA ASN A 387 26.97 52.59 31.08
C ASN A 387 26.56 51.93 29.73
N LEU A 388 25.95 50.74 29.74
CA LEU A 388 25.58 50.06 28.50
C LEU A 388 24.23 50.52 27.96
N ASN A 389 24.18 50.84 26.67
CA ASN A 389 22.93 51.16 25.97
C ASN A 389 22.25 49.86 25.48
N PRO A 390 21.02 49.53 25.95
CA PRO A 390 20.34 48.28 25.57
C PRO A 390 20.11 48.13 24.06
N SER A 391 19.90 49.24 23.35
CA SER A 391 19.64 49.23 21.90
C SER A 391 20.86 48.81 21.07
N ASP A 392 22.05 49.24 21.47
CA ASP A 392 23.30 48.90 20.78
C ASP A 392 23.67 47.44 21.03
N LEU A 393 23.46 46.96 22.27
CA LEU A 393 23.57 45.55 22.63
C LEU A 393 22.60 44.68 21.83
N HIS A 394 21.36 45.14 21.66
CA HIS A 394 20.33 44.45 20.88
C HIS A 394 20.79 44.21 19.44
N LEU A 395 21.27 45.26 18.77
CA LEU A 395 21.77 45.16 17.40
C LEU A 395 23.01 44.27 17.31
N SER A 396 23.95 44.38 18.26
CA SER A 396 25.18 43.57 18.26
C SER A 396 24.87 42.08 18.41
N ILE A 397 24.09 41.70 19.43
CA ILE A 397 23.73 40.31 19.70
C ILE A 397 22.92 39.74 18.53
N LEU A 398 21.94 40.49 18.03
CA LEU A 398 21.10 40.06 16.90
C LEU A 398 21.94 39.80 15.64
N ASN A 399 22.93 40.65 15.35
CA ASN A 399 23.83 40.45 14.21
C ASN A 399 24.69 39.18 14.39
N GLN A 400 25.22 38.94 15.59
CA GLN A 400 25.96 37.70 15.87
C GLN A 400 25.07 36.44 15.77
N ILE A 401 23.83 36.50 16.26
CA ILE A 401 22.86 35.41 16.13
C ILE A 401 22.61 35.09 14.65
N HIS A 402 22.37 36.09 13.81
CA HIS A 402 22.17 35.87 12.37
C HIS A 402 23.40 35.23 11.72
N LYS A 403 24.60 35.72 12.04
CA LYS A 403 25.85 35.15 11.51
C LYS A 403 26.02 33.68 11.85
N LEU A 404 25.66 33.28 13.08
CA LEU A 404 25.75 31.88 13.53
C LEU A 404 24.62 31.00 12.99
N THR A 405 23.44 31.56 12.72
CA THR A 405 22.25 30.82 12.25
C THR A 405 22.37 30.37 10.80
N ILE A 406 23.03 31.16 9.94
CA ILE A 406 23.21 30.86 8.50
C ILE A 406 23.93 29.52 8.28
N ASN A 407 24.79 29.10 9.21
CA ASN A 407 25.59 27.88 9.13
C ASN A 407 24.97 26.70 9.90
N SER A 408 23.67 26.73 10.24
CA SER A 408 23.01 25.69 11.05
C SER A 408 22.04 24.83 10.23
N PRO A 409 21.81 23.56 10.61
CA PRO A 409 20.86 22.69 9.93
C PRO A 409 19.43 23.27 9.98
N GLN A 410 18.65 23.07 8.92
CA GLN A 410 17.35 23.75 8.76
C GLN A 410 16.21 23.15 9.60
N CYS A 411 16.35 21.90 10.07
CA CYS A 411 15.26 21.16 10.71
C CYS A 411 15.34 21.23 12.25
N GLY A 412 14.32 21.79 12.89
CA GLY A 412 14.23 21.89 14.36
C GLY A 412 14.88 23.12 15.00
N THR A 413 15.39 24.06 14.19
CA THR A 413 15.98 25.31 14.68
C THR A 413 14.91 26.40 14.81
N CYS A 414 15.21 27.42 15.63
CA CYS A 414 14.34 28.59 15.80
C CYS A 414 14.30 29.48 14.54
N SER A 415 15.16 29.23 13.55
CA SER A 415 15.29 30.02 12.31
C SER A 415 15.23 31.53 12.60
N ASN A 416 14.42 32.30 11.87
CA ASN A 416 14.21 33.73 12.11
C ASN A 416 13.08 34.05 13.11
N ASN A 417 12.41 33.03 13.67
CA ASN A 417 11.26 33.22 14.55
C ASN A 417 11.68 33.23 16.03
N PHE A 418 12.62 34.11 16.37
CA PHE A 418 13.04 34.33 17.75
C PHE A 418 12.77 35.77 18.19
N THR A 419 12.48 35.95 19.47
CA THR A 419 12.32 37.27 20.07
C THR A 419 13.45 37.51 21.06
N LEU A 420 14.28 38.52 20.81
CA LEU A 420 15.35 38.95 21.71
C LEU A 420 14.85 40.05 22.65
N SER A 421 15.06 39.85 23.95
CA SER A 421 14.84 40.86 24.99
C SER A 421 16.14 41.10 25.76
N ILE A 422 16.44 42.35 26.07
CA ILE A 422 17.66 42.73 26.80
C ILE A 422 17.27 43.55 28.03
N SER A 423 17.82 43.16 29.17
CA SER A 423 17.69 43.89 30.43
C SER A 423 19.08 44.17 30.99
N VAL A 424 19.35 45.44 31.35
CA VAL A 424 20.61 45.89 31.97
C VAL A 424 20.28 46.37 33.38
N ASP A 425 20.98 45.84 34.38
CA ASP A 425 20.79 46.08 35.82
C ASP A 425 19.31 46.06 36.26
N PRO A 426 18.61 44.92 36.12
CA PRO A 426 17.21 44.83 36.55
C PRO A 426 17.10 45.02 38.07
N ASP A 427 16.13 45.83 38.52
CA ASP A 427 15.82 46.19 39.92
C ASP A 427 15.45 44.99 40.85
N SER A 428 15.61 43.75 40.41
CA SER A 428 14.97 42.56 41.01
C SER A 428 15.97 41.50 41.53
N ARG A 429 15.40 40.47 42.19
CA ARG A 429 15.98 39.32 42.92
C ARG A 429 17.26 38.67 42.36
N ILE A 430 17.59 38.90 41.09
CA ILE A 430 18.79 38.40 40.39
C ILE A 430 20.06 39.06 40.94
N GLY A 431 20.00 40.35 41.30
CA GLY A 431 21.16 41.07 41.85
C GLY A 431 21.58 40.63 43.27
N THR A 432 20.75 39.83 43.95
CA THR A 432 21.04 39.28 45.29
C THR A 432 21.62 37.86 45.27
N ILE A 433 21.80 37.27 44.09
CA ILE A 433 22.33 35.91 43.95
C ILE A 433 23.84 35.92 44.20
N ASP A 434 24.30 35.02 45.06
CA ASP A 434 25.70 34.84 45.41
C ASP A 434 26.35 33.80 44.47
N PHE A 435 27.03 34.29 43.43
CA PHE A 435 27.73 33.45 42.43
C PHE A 435 29.06 32.87 42.94
N SER A 436 29.38 33.03 44.23
CA SER A 436 30.53 32.36 44.87
C SER A 436 30.21 30.95 45.39
N ARG A 437 28.93 30.57 45.41
CA ARG A 437 28.46 29.24 45.79
C ARG A 437 28.72 28.20 44.72
N ASP A 438 28.40 26.94 45.03
CA ASP A 438 28.48 25.86 44.07
C ASP A 438 27.55 26.10 42.88
N ASP A 439 27.92 25.63 41.69
CA ASP A 439 27.18 25.93 40.46
C ASP A 439 25.75 25.37 40.51
N ASP A 440 25.53 24.25 41.21
CA ASP A 440 24.22 23.66 41.43
C ASP A 440 23.30 24.55 42.28
N ASP A 441 23.83 25.15 43.36
CA ASP A 441 23.08 26.09 44.21
C ASP A 441 22.68 27.36 43.43
N VAL A 442 23.57 27.81 42.53
CA VAL A 442 23.34 28.97 41.67
C VAL A 442 22.25 28.67 40.63
N ASP A 443 22.26 27.48 40.03
CA ASP A 443 21.25 27.00 39.06
C ASP A 443 19.84 27.01 39.69
N GLU A 444 19.70 26.47 40.90
CA GLU A 444 18.41 26.46 41.62
C GLU A 444 17.94 27.88 42.01
N ALA A 445 18.85 28.75 42.43
CA ALA A 445 18.53 30.13 42.78
C ALA A 445 18.07 30.93 41.55
N LEU A 446 18.72 30.72 40.40
CA LEU A 446 18.36 31.35 39.13
C LEU A 446 17.02 30.86 38.60
N GLU A 447 16.73 29.56 38.69
CA GLU A 447 15.43 29.03 38.29
C GLU A 447 14.31 29.66 39.11
N ASN A 448 14.46 29.75 40.44
CA ASN A 448 13.48 30.40 41.30
C ASN A 448 13.31 31.91 41.02
N ALA A 449 14.38 32.59 40.61
CA ALA A 449 14.34 34.01 40.30
C ALA A 449 13.68 34.30 38.94
N LEU A 450 13.93 33.44 37.94
CA LEU A 450 13.45 33.60 36.56
C LEU A 450 12.07 32.97 36.34
N ALA A 451 11.70 31.92 37.08
CA ALA A 451 10.40 31.24 36.97
C ALA A 451 9.22 32.16 37.35
N GLY A 452 9.44 33.17 38.19
CA GLY A 452 8.40 34.09 38.70
C GLY A 452 7.82 35.08 37.67
N GLY A 453 8.26 35.07 36.40
CA GLY A 453 7.85 36.03 35.38
C GLY A 453 6.95 35.51 34.24
N SER A 454 6.58 34.22 34.21
CA SER A 454 6.01 33.59 33.00
C SER A 454 4.52 33.22 33.07
N ASP A 455 3.63 34.18 33.33
CA ASP A 455 2.16 34.00 33.14
C ASP A 455 1.74 33.92 31.66
N LEU A 456 2.69 34.04 30.71
CA LEU A 456 2.46 34.05 29.26
C LEU A 456 3.12 32.85 28.54
N GLY A 457 2.84 31.63 29.02
CA GLY A 457 2.72 30.41 28.21
C GLY A 457 3.82 30.04 27.19
N GLY A 458 5.06 30.51 27.35
CA GLY A 458 6.15 30.20 26.41
C GLY A 458 7.48 30.05 27.13
N LYS A 459 8.23 29.00 26.77
CA LYS A 459 9.57 28.68 27.28
C LYS A 459 10.56 29.81 26.89
N VAL A 460 11.26 30.40 27.88
CA VAL A 460 12.23 31.49 27.68
C VAL A 460 13.64 30.99 27.98
N TYR A 461 14.57 31.24 27.07
CA TYR A 461 16.00 30.98 27.26
C TYR A 461 16.68 32.24 27.79
N SER A 462 17.42 32.13 28.88
CA SER A 462 18.06 33.29 29.53
C SER A 462 19.57 33.14 29.61
N VAL A 463 20.32 34.18 29.23
CA VAL A 463 21.77 34.24 29.48
C VAL A 463 22.05 35.45 30.36
N LEU A 464 22.60 35.19 31.54
CA LEU A 464 23.02 36.20 32.50
C LEU A 464 24.50 36.51 32.31
N VAL A 465 24.85 37.79 32.31
CA VAL A 465 26.23 38.27 32.29
C VAL A 465 26.44 39.12 33.53
N VAL A 466 27.37 38.72 34.38
CA VAL A 466 27.70 39.42 35.61
C VAL A 466 29.14 39.91 35.55
N ASP A 467 29.31 41.23 35.59
CA ASP A 467 30.64 41.86 35.69
C ASP A 467 30.99 42.20 37.14
N GLY A 468 32.26 42.06 37.49
CA GLY A 468 32.80 42.39 38.81
C GLY A 468 32.75 41.26 39.84
N VAL A 469 32.39 40.04 39.45
CA VAL A 469 32.33 38.86 40.34
C VAL A 469 33.34 37.80 39.89
N GLY A 470 34.24 37.40 40.82
CA GLY A 470 35.24 36.35 40.64
C GLY A 470 36.66 36.75 41.10
N GLU A 471 37.37 35.84 41.78
CA GLU A 471 38.77 36.03 42.21
C GLU A 471 39.81 35.79 41.09
N MET A 472 39.42 35.09 40.00
CA MET A 472 40.33 34.73 38.90
C MET A 472 40.24 35.69 37.71
N GLU A 473 41.37 35.90 37.05
CA GLU A 473 41.58 36.78 35.88
C GLU A 473 40.94 36.27 34.56
N GLY A 474 39.87 35.46 34.63
CA GLY A 474 39.30 34.75 33.47
C GLY A 474 37.77 34.77 33.39
N VAL A 475 37.23 34.60 32.18
CA VAL A 475 35.78 34.56 31.92
C VAL A 475 35.24 33.13 32.03
N ARG A 476 34.50 32.85 33.09
CA ARG A 476 33.80 31.58 33.33
C ARG A 476 32.41 31.64 32.72
N ALA A 477 31.99 30.63 31.97
CA ALA A 477 30.57 30.49 31.59
C ALA A 477 30.08 29.10 31.94
N VAL A 478 28.87 29.05 32.47
CA VAL A 478 28.21 27.83 32.91
C VAL A 478 26.83 27.78 32.28
N VAL A 479 26.45 26.62 31.76
CA VAL A 479 25.13 26.31 31.22
C VAL A 479 24.41 25.44 32.26
N GLY A 480 23.27 25.94 32.72
CA GLY A 480 22.47 25.32 33.76
C GLY A 480 21.72 24.06 33.33
N LYS A 481 21.04 23.43 34.30
CA LYS A 481 20.14 22.27 34.04
C LYS A 481 18.81 22.73 33.44
N TYR A 482 18.43 23.98 33.70
CA TYR A 482 17.23 24.61 33.18
C TYR A 482 17.53 25.49 31.95
N ARG A 483 16.58 26.33 31.52
CA ARG A 483 16.69 27.17 30.31
C ARG A 483 17.55 28.43 30.52
N HIS A 484 18.58 28.35 31.36
CA HIS A 484 19.41 29.51 31.66
C HIS A 484 20.90 29.16 31.72
N ALA A 485 21.73 30.18 31.49
CA ALA A 485 23.19 30.10 31.57
C ALA A 485 23.72 31.42 32.14
N TRP A 486 24.90 31.38 32.75
CA TRP A 486 25.55 32.57 33.31
C TRP A 486 27.01 32.68 32.90
N ILE A 487 27.45 33.92 32.70
CA ILE A 487 28.82 34.30 32.35
C ILE A 487 29.33 35.23 33.45
N LEU A 488 30.45 34.85 34.06
CA LEU A 488 31.11 35.58 35.14
C LEU A 488 32.49 36.03 34.69
N GLY A 489 32.87 37.25 35.06
CA GLY A 489 34.21 37.76 34.86
C GLY A 489 34.42 39.12 35.49
N LYS A 490 35.65 39.63 35.41
CA LYS A 490 36.03 40.94 35.91
C LYS A 490 36.59 41.77 34.75
N GLY A 491 35.94 42.90 34.45
CA GLY A 491 36.35 43.77 33.35
C GLY A 491 36.00 43.19 31.98
N LEU A 492 34.78 42.65 31.86
CA LEU A 492 34.31 41.99 30.66
C LEU A 492 34.19 42.95 29.46
N GLU A 493 34.88 42.66 28.35
CA GLU A 493 34.74 43.41 27.10
C GLU A 493 33.38 43.15 26.44
N THR A 494 32.63 44.20 26.13
CA THR A 494 31.26 44.12 25.58
C THR A 494 31.21 43.30 24.28
N GLU A 495 32.17 43.47 23.37
CA GLU A 495 32.20 42.72 22.10
C GLU A 495 32.36 41.21 22.33
N ALA A 496 33.34 40.80 23.14
CA ALA A 496 33.60 39.39 23.44
C ALA A 496 32.39 38.73 24.14
N VAL A 497 31.75 39.43 25.07
CA VAL A 497 30.55 38.93 25.74
C VAL A 497 29.38 38.77 24.79
N THR A 498 29.11 39.73 23.91
CA THR A 498 27.98 39.62 22.96
C THR A 498 28.14 38.42 22.02
N VAL A 499 29.37 38.11 21.59
CA VAL A 499 29.66 36.90 20.81
C VAL A 499 29.39 35.64 21.63
N ARG A 500 29.84 35.59 22.89
CA ARG A 500 29.64 34.42 23.76
C ARG A 500 28.18 34.17 24.10
N VAL A 501 27.41 35.24 24.36
CA VAL A 501 25.96 35.18 24.58
C VAL A 501 25.24 34.61 23.34
N ALA A 502 25.59 35.11 22.15
CA ALA A 502 25.02 34.63 20.89
C ALA A 502 25.43 33.17 20.60
N GLU A 503 26.66 32.78 20.92
CA GLU A 503 27.15 31.41 20.76
C GLU A 503 26.43 30.43 21.69
N ILE A 504 26.26 30.76 22.98
CA ILE A 504 25.48 29.93 23.91
C ILE A 504 24.04 29.77 23.42
N PHE A 505 23.39 30.85 22.99
CA PHE A 505 22.04 30.75 22.46
C PHE A 505 21.96 29.85 21.22
N VAL A 506 22.72 30.17 20.16
CA VAL A 506 22.59 29.48 18.88
C VAL A 506 23.20 28.08 18.91
N LYS A 507 24.42 27.92 19.41
CA LYS A 507 25.13 26.64 19.35
C LYS A 507 24.70 25.69 20.48
N VAL A 508 24.39 26.18 21.67
CA VAL A 508 23.98 25.33 22.81
C VAL A 508 22.46 25.19 22.87
N PHE A 509 21.71 26.24 23.17
CA PHE A 509 20.26 26.15 23.39
C PHE A 509 19.43 25.84 22.14
N VAL A 510 19.86 26.30 20.97
CA VAL A 510 19.13 26.03 19.71
C VAL A 510 19.60 24.72 19.07
N ASN A 511 20.92 24.48 19.00
CA ASN A 511 21.51 23.36 18.25
C ASN A 511 22.00 22.17 19.09
N GLY A 512 21.89 22.21 20.42
CA GLY A 512 22.26 21.08 21.29
C GLY A 512 23.77 20.85 21.43
N GLY A 513 24.61 21.84 21.10
CA GLY A 513 26.06 21.73 21.18
C GLY A 513 26.71 20.88 20.09
N ARG A 514 25.99 20.60 18.99
CA ARG A 514 26.49 19.75 17.89
C ARG A 514 27.64 20.36 17.11
N GLU A 515 28.63 19.52 16.82
CA GLU A 515 29.76 19.82 15.93
C GLU A 515 29.67 18.94 14.67
N GLU A 516 30.12 19.49 13.54
CA GLU A 516 30.23 18.76 12.28
C GLU A 516 31.25 17.62 12.44
N GLY A 517 30.78 16.37 12.41
CA GLY A 517 31.62 15.17 12.55
C GLY A 517 31.20 14.20 13.66
N MET A 518 30.33 14.62 14.60
CA MET A 518 29.61 13.67 15.46
C MET A 518 28.56 12.91 14.63
N ILE A 519 28.18 11.68 15.04
CA ILE A 519 27.27 10.75 14.35
C ILE A 519 26.25 11.53 13.52
N HIS A 520 26.28 11.37 12.19
CA HIS A 520 25.47 12.17 11.27
C HIS A 520 24.04 12.25 11.78
N GLY A 521 23.51 13.48 11.90
CA GLY A 521 22.19 13.79 12.47
C GLY A 521 20.98 13.18 11.75
N GLU A 522 21.22 12.31 10.78
CA GLU A 522 20.27 11.36 10.19
C GLU A 522 19.96 10.20 11.14
N PHE A 523 20.81 9.95 12.14
CA PHE A 523 20.59 8.89 13.10
C PHE A 523 19.56 9.29 14.16
N MET A 524 18.40 8.65 14.09
CA MET A 524 17.32 8.77 15.05
C MET A 524 17.17 7.44 15.78
N PRO A 525 17.47 7.34 17.09
CA PRO A 525 17.40 6.07 17.84
C PRO A 525 15.95 5.62 18.16
N VAL A 526 14.93 6.21 17.50
CA VAL A 526 13.51 5.92 17.73
C VAL A 526 12.94 5.13 16.56
N GLY A 527 12.23 4.04 16.87
CA GLY A 527 11.49 3.25 15.89
C GLY A 527 10.43 4.06 15.14
N ALA A 528 10.00 3.53 13.99
CA ALA A 528 8.94 4.14 13.17
C ALA A 528 7.59 4.22 13.93
N ASP A 529 7.38 3.28 14.86
CA ASP A 529 6.25 3.20 15.79
C ASP A 529 6.39 4.13 17.01
N GLY A 530 7.48 4.89 17.10
CA GLY A 530 7.75 5.78 18.22
C GLY A 530 8.26 5.09 19.49
N LYS A 531 8.67 3.81 19.40
CA LYS A 531 9.16 3.04 20.55
C LYS A 531 10.67 2.82 20.51
N ILE A 532 11.27 2.71 21.69
CA ILE A 532 12.65 2.28 21.92
C ILE A 532 12.64 1.15 22.94
N VAL A 533 13.35 0.07 22.66
CA VAL A 533 13.62 -0.98 23.64
C VAL A 533 15.08 -0.87 24.05
N LEU A 534 15.33 -0.55 25.32
CA LEU A 534 16.66 -0.56 25.91
C LEU A 534 16.91 -1.94 26.50
N SER A 535 17.79 -2.72 25.88
CA SER A 535 18.13 -4.09 26.31
C SER A 535 19.49 -4.10 26.99
N PHE A 536 19.49 -4.19 28.32
CA PHE A 536 20.68 -4.27 29.15
C PHE A 536 21.13 -5.72 29.30
N ASN A 537 22.31 -6.05 28.79
CA ASN A 537 22.83 -7.41 28.79
C ASN A 537 24.15 -7.47 29.56
N LEU A 538 24.19 -8.26 30.63
CA LEU A 538 25.42 -8.58 31.34
C LEU A 538 26.00 -9.88 30.78
N LEU A 539 27.17 -9.80 30.16
CA LEU A 539 27.81 -10.92 29.46
C LEU A 539 29.01 -11.42 30.28
N ASN A 540 28.91 -12.65 30.77
CA ASN A 540 30.02 -13.36 31.39
C ASN A 540 30.71 -14.24 30.34
N ALA A 541 31.95 -13.89 29.96
CA ALA A 541 32.70 -14.61 28.93
C ALA A 541 32.93 -16.09 29.28
N ASP A 542 33.48 -16.37 30.45
CA ASP A 542 33.65 -17.72 30.97
C ASP A 542 33.20 -17.82 32.45
N PRO A 543 32.05 -18.47 32.74
CA PRO A 543 31.56 -18.63 34.10
C PRO A 543 32.40 -19.59 34.95
N ARG A 544 33.40 -20.28 34.38
CA ARG A 544 34.35 -21.11 35.15
C ARG A 544 35.32 -20.26 35.97
N ASP A 545 35.63 -19.06 35.49
CA ASP A 545 36.57 -18.15 36.14
C ASP A 545 35.86 -17.37 37.25
N TRP A 546 34.75 -16.73 36.89
CA TRP A 546 33.91 -15.96 37.81
C TRP A 546 32.49 -15.83 37.25
N VAL A 547 31.51 -15.69 38.15
CA VAL A 547 30.11 -15.50 37.79
C VAL A 547 29.62 -14.20 38.42
N TYR A 548 29.40 -13.19 37.58
CA TYR A 548 28.84 -11.91 38.01
C TYR A 548 27.37 -11.77 37.66
N ASP A 549 26.65 -11.12 38.57
CA ASP A 549 25.27 -10.70 38.44
C ASP A 549 25.12 -9.23 38.88
N TRP A 550 23.96 -8.64 38.65
CA TRP A 550 23.65 -7.25 39.00
C TRP A 550 22.26 -7.10 39.60
N ASP A 551 22.11 -6.17 40.54
CA ASP A 551 20.79 -5.75 41.01
C ASP A 551 20.23 -4.69 40.07
N PHE A 552 19.72 -5.14 38.92
CA PHE A 552 19.20 -4.25 37.89
C PHE A 552 17.94 -3.51 38.33
N GLN A 553 17.12 -4.10 39.21
CA GLN A 553 15.87 -3.48 39.65
C GLN A 553 16.12 -2.15 40.38
N THR A 554 17.11 -2.13 41.28
CA THR A 554 17.49 -0.89 41.98
C THR A 554 18.02 0.17 41.00
N MET A 555 18.75 -0.24 39.96
CA MET A 555 19.22 0.67 38.91
C MET A 555 18.06 1.23 38.08
N ASP A 556 17.10 0.39 37.73
CA ASP A 556 15.93 0.78 36.95
C ASP A 556 15.08 1.83 37.67
N GLU A 557 14.77 1.59 38.94
CA GLU A 557 13.93 2.48 39.76
C GLU A 557 14.61 3.82 40.09
N ILE A 558 15.92 3.82 40.38
CA ILE A 558 16.63 5.01 40.87
C ILE A 558 17.24 5.82 39.72
N LEU A 559 17.84 5.16 38.73
CA LEU A 559 18.67 5.82 37.71
C LEU A 559 17.96 5.91 36.34
N LEU A 560 17.27 4.85 35.90
CA LEU A 560 16.63 4.83 34.57
C LEU A 560 15.23 5.46 34.55
N ALA A 561 14.41 5.24 35.58
CA ALA A 561 13.05 5.74 35.61
C ALA A 561 12.93 7.27 35.39
N PRO A 562 13.78 8.13 36.02
CA PRO A 562 13.76 9.57 35.75
C PRO A 562 14.10 9.92 34.30
N VAL A 563 15.01 9.17 33.68
CA VAL A 563 15.44 9.35 32.28
C VAL A 563 14.31 8.96 31.32
N VAL A 564 13.65 7.84 31.59
CA VAL A 564 12.51 7.35 30.81
C VAL A 564 11.33 8.32 30.88
N GLU A 565 11.04 8.85 32.07
CA GLU A 565 10.00 9.85 32.26
C GLU A 565 10.30 11.14 31.50
N ALA A 566 11.55 11.64 31.58
CA ALA A 566 11.98 12.84 30.88
C ALA A 566 11.86 12.72 29.34
N LEU A 567 12.16 11.55 28.78
CA LEU A 567 12.12 11.29 27.34
C LEU A 567 10.75 10.84 26.80
N ASN A 568 9.76 10.64 27.66
CA ASN A 568 8.43 10.16 27.27
C ASN A 568 7.75 10.96 26.13
N PRO A 569 7.86 12.32 26.05
CA PRO A 569 7.33 13.08 24.93
C PRO A 569 7.98 12.71 23.58
N ILE A 570 9.23 12.29 23.61
CA ILE A 570 10.07 12.02 22.45
C ILE A 570 9.88 10.57 21.99
N ALA A 571 9.92 9.61 22.91
CA ALA A 571 9.84 8.18 22.62
C ALA A 571 9.18 7.40 23.76
N ASN A 572 8.49 6.31 23.42
CA ASN A 572 8.00 5.36 24.42
C ASN A 572 9.09 4.32 24.67
N ILE A 573 9.71 4.38 25.84
CA ILE A 573 10.90 3.58 26.17
C ILE A 573 10.47 2.40 27.05
N SER A 574 10.83 1.19 26.64
CA SER A 574 10.74 -0.02 27.46
C SER A 574 12.14 -0.51 27.80
N VAL A 575 12.34 -0.90 29.06
CA VAL A 575 13.62 -1.39 29.56
C VAL A 575 13.53 -2.90 29.78
N GLU A 576 14.54 -3.63 29.30
CA GLU A 576 14.70 -5.06 29.46
C GLU A 576 16.11 -5.34 29.99
N SER A 577 16.26 -6.36 30.84
CA SER A 577 17.56 -6.76 31.38
C SER A 577 17.74 -8.27 31.32
N GLN A 578 18.92 -8.73 30.93
CA GLN A 578 19.29 -10.14 30.97
C GLN A 578 20.76 -10.34 31.36
N VAL A 579 21.05 -11.53 31.87
CA VAL A 579 22.39 -11.98 32.22
C VAL A 579 22.67 -13.25 31.42
N LEU A 580 23.74 -13.23 30.63
CA LEU A 580 24.15 -14.34 29.78
C LEU A 580 25.52 -14.86 30.23
N TYR A 581 25.70 -16.16 30.01
CA TYR A 581 26.89 -16.91 30.38
C TYR A 581 27.45 -17.61 29.14
N HIS A 582 28.75 -17.90 29.12
CA HIS A 582 29.44 -18.51 27.98
C HIS A 582 29.36 -17.65 26.72
N THR A 583 29.64 -16.36 26.86
CA THR A 583 29.57 -15.38 25.77
C THR A 583 30.95 -14.80 25.46
N PRO A 584 31.91 -15.58 24.93
CA PRO A 584 33.22 -15.05 24.58
C PRO A 584 33.10 -14.05 23.41
N LYS A 585 34.03 -13.10 23.34
CA LYS A 585 34.16 -12.20 22.18
C LYS A 585 34.69 -12.94 20.95
N ALA A 586 34.36 -12.47 19.75
CA ALA A 586 34.71 -13.18 18.51
C ALA A 586 36.17 -13.03 18.06
N SER A 587 36.87 -11.95 18.46
CA SER A 587 38.28 -11.72 18.10
C SER A 587 39.19 -11.68 19.31
N PHE A 588 40.48 -12.00 19.10
CA PHE A 588 41.47 -12.09 20.17
C PHE A 588 42.09 -10.73 20.51
N SER A 589 42.39 -10.51 21.79
CA SER A 589 43.22 -9.40 22.26
C SER A 589 44.69 -9.79 22.26
N TYR A 590 45.58 -8.81 22.23
CA TYR A 590 47.02 -9.05 22.38
C TYR A 590 47.52 -8.49 23.72
N TRP A 591 48.52 -9.16 24.30
CA TRP A 591 49.15 -8.69 25.53
C TRP A 591 50.13 -7.55 25.25
N ASP A 592 50.07 -6.48 26.05
CA ASP A 592 51.06 -5.40 26.02
C ASP A 592 51.76 -5.26 27.39
N ASP A 593 53.07 -5.52 27.37
CA ASP A 593 53.94 -5.45 28.55
C ASP A 593 54.01 -4.05 29.18
N LYS A 594 53.75 -2.98 28.41
CA LYS A 594 53.81 -1.60 28.90
C LYS A 594 52.68 -1.30 29.89
N TRP A 595 51.50 -1.84 29.61
CA TRP A 595 50.28 -1.60 30.38
C TRP A 595 49.93 -2.76 31.31
N ASN A 596 50.64 -3.90 31.17
CA ASN A 596 50.37 -5.13 31.90
C ASN A 596 48.89 -5.54 31.77
N SER A 597 48.37 -5.46 30.54
CA SER A 597 46.96 -5.63 30.22
C SER A 597 46.79 -6.18 28.80
N TYR A 598 45.67 -6.86 28.56
CA TYR A 598 45.25 -7.21 27.22
C TYR A 598 44.67 -5.99 26.51
N ILE A 599 45.22 -5.65 25.36
CA ILE A 599 44.75 -4.54 24.54
C ILE A 599 43.92 -5.08 23.39
N PHE A 600 42.80 -4.42 23.17
CA PHE A 600 41.92 -4.66 22.05
C PHE A 600 42.02 -3.50 21.05
N SER A 601 42.52 -3.82 19.85
CA SER A 601 42.81 -2.86 18.77
C SER A 601 41.53 -2.29 18.16
N THR A 602 41.58 -1.01 17.79
CA THR A 602 40.52 -0.31 17.06
C THR A 602 40.17 -0.99 15.74
N LYS A 603 41.14 -1.65 15.08
CA LYS A 603 40.92 -2.36 13.81
C LYS A 603 40.03 -3.59 13.97
N ASP A 604 40.07 -4.19 15.16
CA ASP A 604 39.35 -5.42 15.48
C ASP A 604 38.01 -5.14 16.19
N LEU A 605 37.74 -3.87 16.53
CA LEU A 605 36.50 -3.39 17.20
C LEU A 605 35.20 -3.78 16.48
N PRO A 606 35.12 -3.73 15.14
CA PRO A 606 33.94 -4.22 14.44
C PRO A 606 33.63 -5.70 14.68
N PHE A 607 34.63 -6.50 15.06
CA PHE A 607 34.51 -7.94 15.32
C PHE A 607 34.39 -8.26 16.82
N PHE A 608 34.27 -7.25 17.69
CA PHE A 608 34.08 -7.49 19.12
C PHE A 608 32.74 -8.19 19.40
N VAL A 609 31.67 -7.74 18.72
CA VAL A 609 30.31 -8.27 18.87
C VAL A 609 30.18 -9.60 18.15
N ASN A 610 29.92 -10.68 18.90
CA ASN A 610 29.71 -12.01 18.35
C ASN A 610 28.22 -12.34 18.19
N SER A 611 27.59 -11.89 17.10
CA SER A 611 26.15 -12.11 16.85
C SER A 611 25.74 -13.59 16.74
N ASN A 612 26.69 -14.50 16.50
CA ASN A 612 26.38 -15.93 16.37
C ASN A 612 26.31 -16.64 17.71
N GLU A 613 27.14 -16.23 18.69
CA GLU A 613 27.22 -16.86 20.01
C GLU A 613 26.49 -16.06 21.09
N TRP A 614 26.42 -14.74 20.94
CA TRP A 614 25.63 -13.90 21.84
C TRP A 614 24.17 -14.00 21.41
N HIS A 615 23.46 -14.98 21.96
CA HIS A 615 22.01 -15.12 21.82
C HIS A 615 21.29 -14.02 22.62
N LEU A 616 21.41 -12.77 22.17
CA LEU A 616 20.73 -11.63 22.77
C LEU A 616 19.25 -11.73 22.45
N ASP A 617 18.51 -12.40 23.33
CA ASP A 617 17.06 -12.47 23.23
C ASP A 617 16.47 -11.08 23.52
N THR A 618 15.53 -10.67 22.69
CA THR A 618 14.76 -9.43 22.87
C THR A 618 13.29 -9.80 22.84
N SER A 619 12.46 -9.13 23.62
CA SER A 619 11.04 -9.50 23.72
C SER A 619 10.29 -9.33 22.38
N ILE A 620 9.10 -9.92 22.30
CA ILE A 620 8.18 -9.85 21.15
C ILE A 620 7.83 -8.38 20.78
N ALA A 621 8.05 -7.42 21.69
CA ALA A 621 7.91 -6.00 21.41
C ALA A 621 8.86 -5.51 20.30
N ALA A 622 10.00 -6.20 20.08
CA ALA A 622 10.92 -5.97 18.97
C ALA A 622 10.46 -6.58 17.63
N GLY A 623 9.14 -6.60 17.36
CA GLY A 623 8.51 -7.15 16.15
C GLY A 623 8.85 -6.39 14.85
N GLY A 624 10.13 -6.24 14.54
CA GLY A 624 10.71 -5.63 13.33
C GLY A 624 10.55 -4.11 13.20
N ARG A 625 9.64 -3.48 13.96
CA ARG A 625 9.29 -2.05 13.83
C ARG A 625 9.91 -1.15 14.89
N SER A 626 9.95 -1.60 16.14
CA SER A 626 10.55 -0.87 17.25
C SER A 626 12.07 -0.89 17.15
N LYS A 627 12.73 0.19 17.56
CA LYS A 627 14.19 0.24 17.58
C LYS A 627 14.71 -0.36 18.89
N VAL A 628 15.56 -1.38 18.79
CA VAL A 628 16.26 -1.95 19.94
C VAL A 628 17.67 -1.36 20.03
N LEU A 629 18.05 -0.93 21.24
CA LEU A 629 19.40 -0.52 21.58
C LEU A 629 19.98 -1.51 22.59
N GLN A 630 21.04 -2.20 22.19
CA GLN A 630 21.72 -3.20 22.98
C GLN A 630 22.79 -2.52 23.84
N ILE A 631 22.69 -2.65 25.16
CA ILE A 631 23.64 -2.08 26.11
C ILE A 631 24.31 -3.26 26.79
N VAL A 632 25.53 -3.55 26.35
CA VAL A 632 26.27 -4.73 26.79
C VAL A 632 27.32 -4.33 27.81
N VAL A 633 27.25 -4.94 28.99
CA VAL A 633 28.35 -4.95 29.96
C VAL A 633 29.09 -6.27 29.80
N TYR A 634 30.29 -6.22 29.24
CA TYR A 634 31.11 -7.38 28.97
C TYR A 634 32.14 -7.60 30.07
N ILE A 635 32.14 -8.80 30.64
CA ILE A 635 33.10 -9.25 31.63
C ILE A 635 34.05 -10.25 30.95
N PRO A 636 35.35 -9.95 30.83
CA PRO A 636 36.31 -10.84 30.19
C PRO A 636 36.54 -12.11 31.03
N SER A 637 37.14 -13.12 30.40
CA SER A 637 37.68 -14.30 31.10
C SER A 637 38.95 -13.92 31.86
N ALA A 638 39.33 -14.71 32.86
CA ALA A 638 40.55 -14.50 33.63
C ALA A 638 41.81 -14.49 32.76
N ASP A 639 41.82 -15.28 31.68
CA ASP A 639 42.94 -15.36 30.74
C ASP A 639 43.13 -14.07 29.90
N GLU A 640 42.11 -13.21 29.81
CA GLU A 640 42.15 -11.96 29.04
C GLU A 640 41.91 -10.72 29.92
N SER A 641 42.00 -10.85 31.24
CA SER A 641 41.78 -9.77 32.20
C SER A 641 43.11 -9.18 32.70
N PRO A 642 43.27 -7.85 32.83
CA PRO A 642 42.32 -6.80 32.43
C PRO A 642 42.33 -6.54 30.92
N LEU A 643 41.14 -6.38 30.35
CA LEU A 643 40.94 -6.05 28.94
C LEU A 643 40.71 -4.54 28.76
N LEU A 644 41.54 -3.88 27.96
CA LEU A 644 41.50 -2.45 27.69
C LEU A 644 41.31 -2.16 26.19
N LEU A 645 40.43 -1.21 25.89
CA LEU A 645 40.15 -0.77 24.53
C LEU A 645 41.11 0.35 24.09
N GLN A 646 41.62 0.24 22.86
CA GLN A 646 42.43 1.27 22.23
C GLN A 646 41.57 2.27 21.43
N LEU A 647 41.93 3.55 21.50
CA LEU A 647 41.34 4.63 20.72
C LEU A 647 42.03 4.76 19.34
N PRO A 648 41.42 5.46 18.35
CA PRO A 648 42.01 5.65 17.03
C PRO A 648 43.35 6.40 17.03
N ASP A 649 43.61 7.21 18.05
CA ASP A 649 44.87 7.94 18.29
C ASP A 649 46.00 7.06 18.86
N GLY A 650 45.68 5.80 19.21
CA GLY A 650 46.58 4.85 19.82
C GLY A 650 46.65 4.92 21.34
N GLU A 651 45.96 5.87 21.98
CA GLU A 651 45.83 5.95 23.44
C GLU A 651 44.83 4.92 23.97
N ILE A 652 44.87 4.66 25.28
CA ILE A 652 43.92 3.75 25.94
C ILE A 652 42.66 4.53 26.33
N SER A 653 41.50 3.94 26.06
CA SER A 653 40.21 4.52 26.42
C SER A 653 40.05 4.64 27.92
N ARG A 654 39.72 5.85 28.42
CA ARG A 654 39.47 6.11 29.84
C ARG A 654 38.18 5.46 30.36
N THR A 655 37.16 5.33 29.50
CA THR A 655 35.85 4.76 29.85
C THR A 655 35.77 3.27 29.53
N ASN A 656 36.77 2.72 28.85
CA ASN A 656 36.81 1.32 28.41
C ASN A 656 35.52 0.85 27.71
N SER A 657 34.96 1.73 26.87
CA SER A 657 33.68 1.50 26.20
C SER A 657 33.69 2.01 24.77
N PHE A 658 32.78 1.51 23.94
CA PHE A 658 32.56 2.00 22.58
C PHE A 658 31.09 1.89 22.18
N ILE A 659 30.72 2.63 21.14
CA ILE A 659 29.35 2.69 20.63
C ILE A 659 29.28 2.29 19.16
N SER A 660 28.24 1.55 18.81
CA SER A 660 27.85 1.24 17.44
C SER A 660 26.49 1.89 17.17
N PRO A 661 26.41 2.98 16.39
CA PRO A 661 25.20 3.81 16.29
C PRO A 661 23.91 3.01 16.07
N MET A 662 23.88 2.06 15.13
CA MET A 662 22.65 1.32 14.81
C MET A 662 22.35 0.14 15.74
N TRP A 663 23.27 -0.23 16.63
CA TRP A 663 23.16 -1.44 17.45
C TRP A 663 23.08 -1.14 18.96
N GLY A 664 23.86 -0.17 19.44
CA GLY A 664 23.91 0.21 20.85
C GLY A 664 25.35 0.41 21.36
N GLY A 665 25.61 0.10 22.62
CA GLY A 665 26.89 0.35 23.29
C GLY A 665 27.45 -0.89 23.97
N VAL A 666 28.78 -0.97 24.05
CA VAL A 666 29.50 -2.01 24.78
C VAL A 666 30.43 -1.35 25.80
N ILE A 667 30.38 -1.85 27.03
CA ILE A 667 31.18 -1.40 28.17
C ILE A 667 31.95 -2.62 28.67
N VAL A 668 33.28 -2.55 28.68
CA VAL A 668 34.12 -3.63 29.20
C VAL A 668 34.42 -3.35 30.66
N TRP A 669 33.89 -4.19 31.54
CA TRP A 669 34.08 -4.08 32.99
C TRP A 669 35.04 -5.17 33.47
N ASN A 670 36.19 -4.76 34.00
CA ASN A 670 37.21 -5.66 34.53
C ASN A 670 37.00 -5.88 36.03
N PRO A 671 36.90 -7.13 36.51
CA PRO A 671 36.75 -7.43 37.92
C PRO A 671 38.03 -7.11 38.71
N GLN A 672 37.89 -6.56 39.92
CA GLN A 672 39.02 -6.13 40.75
C GLN A 672 39.61 -7.25 41.63
N ASP A 673 38.82 -8.29 41.93
CA ASP A 673 39.25 -9.44 42.73
C ASP A 673 39.86 -10.53 41.85
N VAL A 674 41.05 -10.29 41.31
CA VAL A 674 41.93 -11.36 40.80
C VAL A 674 42.79 -11.87 41.97
N SER A 675 42.14 -12.28 43.06
CA SER A 675 42.85 -12.92 44.18
C SER A 675 43.13 -14.38 43.82
N ASN A 676 44.41 -14.75 43.82
CA ASN A 676 44.97 -16.08 43.54
C ASN A 676 44.56 -17.16 44.57
N ASP A 677 43.34 -17.15 45.10
CA ASP A 677 42.85 -18.17 46.03
C ASP A 677 42.35 -19.37 45.22
N SER A 678 43.33 -20.17 44.84
CA SER A 678 43.24 -21.34 43.96
C SER A 678 42.62 -22.58 44.65
N GLU A 679 41.71 -22.41 45.62
CA GLU A 679 41.16 -23.54 46.39
C GLU A 679 39.63 -23.59 46.62
N SER A 680 38.81 -22.64 46.13
CA SER A 680 37.35 -22.81 46.16
C SER A 680 36.82 -23.45 44.86
N LYS A 681 36.33 -24.69 44.95
CA LYS A 681 35.88 -25.51 43.80
C LYS A 681 34.60 -25.04 43.09
N LEU A 682 33.94 -23.98 43.57
CA LEU A 682 32.87 -23.30 42.86
C LEU A 682 33.22 -21.81 42.77
N PRO A 683 33.07 -21.16 41.60
CA PRO A 683 33.11 -19.71 41.52
C PRO A 683 31.94 -19.17 42.34
N ASP A 684 32.23 -18.34 43.35
CA ASP A 684 31.19 -17.65 44.10
C ASP A 684 30.47 -16.68 43.15
N ARG A 685 29.14 -16.61 43.29
CA ARG A 685 28.34 -15.66 42.52
C ARG A 685 28.51 -14.28 43.15
N HIS A 686 29.16 -13.37 42.42
CA HIS A 686 29.40 -12.01 42.87
C HIS A 686 28.38 -11.05 42.24
N ASN A 687 27.94 -10.06 43.01
CA ASN A 687 27.16 -8.95 42.46
C ASN A 687 28.09 -7.76 42.21
N ILE A 688 27.92 -7.09 41.07
CA ILE A 688 28.63 -5.84 40.79
C ILE A 688 28.30 -4.83 41.91
N SER A 689 29.34 -4.16 42.42
CA SER A 689 29.20 -3.17 43.48
C SER A 689 28.32 -2.00 43.04
N ARG A 690 27.59 -1.38 43.97
CA ARG A 690 26.74 -0.20 43.65
C ARG A 690 27.55 0.95 43.05
N GLN A 691 28.79 1.15 43.51
CA GLN A 691 29.66 2.20 43.00
C GLN A 691 30.10 1.93 41.56
N ASP A 692 30.36 0.67 41.21
CA ASP A 692 30.75 0.31 39.85
C ASP A 692 29.55 0.30 38.90
N LEU A 693 28.37 -0.11 39.38
CA LEU A 693 27.12 0.07 38.62
C LEU A 693 26.84 1.54 38.31
N GLN A 694 27.11 2.45 39.25
CA GLN A 694 26.95 3.88 39.01
C GLN A 694 27.93 4.40 37.94
N LYS A 695 29.20 3.96 37.95
CA LYS A 695 30.17 4.28 36.89
C LYS A 695 29.74 3.73 35.52
N ILE A 696 29.25 2.48 35.49
CA ILE A 696 28.72 1.87 34.25
C ILE A 696 27.55 2.71 33.73
N PHE A 697 26.66 3.16 34.61
CA PHE A 697 25.53 4.00 34.25
C PHE A 697 25.96 5.37 33.72
N GLU A 698 26.96 6.03 34.32
CA GLU A 698 27.52 7.29 33.81
C GLU A 698 28.07 7.13 32.38
N ILE A 699 28.79 6.03 32.11
CA ILE A 699 29.29 5.71 30.78
C ILE A 699 28.12 5.48 29.82
N PHE A 700 27.12 4.69 30.23
CA PHE A 700 25.91 4.46 29.45
C PHE A 700 25.20 5.78 29.12
N MET A 701 25.01 6.67 30.09
CA MET A 701 24.37 7.96 29.86
C MET A 701 25.15 8.82 28.87
N GLY A 702 26.49 8.82 28.93
CA GLY A 702 27.33 9.47 27.93
C GLY A 702 27.09 8.92 26.52
N GLN A 703 27.07 7.58 26.37
CA GLN A 703 26.78 6.92 25.10
C GLN A 703 25.36 7.18 24.61
N PHE A 704 24.38 7.14 25.51
CA PHE A 704 22.97 7.36 25.21
C PHE A 704 22.72 8.78 24.69
N ARG A 705 23.37 9.78 25.31
CA ARG A 705 23.36 11.17 24.84
C ARG A 705 23.97 11.30 23.44
N GLN A 706 25.07 10.61 23.17
CA GLN A 706 25.69 10.57 21.83
C GLN A 706 24.76 9.94 20.77
N LEU A 707 23.95 8.93 21.11
CA LEU A 707 22.96 8.36 20.19
C LEU A 707 21.85 9.35 19.81
N PHE A 708 21.49 10.26 20.71
CA PHE A 708 20.59 11.40 20.40
C PHE A 708 21.33 12.58 19.74
N GLY A 709 22.62 12.42 19.44
CA GLY A 709 23.46 13.43 18.82
C GLY A 709 23.79 14.59 19.76
N LEU A 710 23.77 14.39 21.08
CA LEU A 710 24.26 15.34 22.07
C LEU A 710 25.71 15.03 22.43
N LYS A 711 26.41 16.00 23.03
CA LYS A 711 27.76 15.77 23.57
C LYS A 711 27.70 14.98 24.88
N SER A 712 28.67 14.08 25.05
CA SER A 712 28.91 13.37 26.31
C SER A 712 29.68 14.20 27.32
N ASP A 713 30.49 15.16 26.85
CA ASP A 713 31.40 15.93 27.69
C ASP A 713 30.68 17.10 28.36
N SER A 714 31.01 17.35 29.63
CA SER A 714 30.53 18.50 30.39
C SER A 714 31.18 19.82 29.97
N LEU A 715 32.04 19.81 28.95
CA LEU A 715 32.73 21.01 28.46
C LEU A 715 32.32 21.33 27.02
N TYR A 716 31.66 22.46 26.84
CA TYR A 716 31.43 23.05 25.53
C TYR A 716 32.61 23.97 25.17
N VAL A 717 33.32 23.65 24.08
CA VAL A 717 34.41 24.48 23.56
C VAL A 717 33.90 25.26 22.35
N GLY A 718 33.63 26.55 22.56
CA GLY A 718 33.22 27.48 21.50
C GLY A 718 34.37 28.34 21.00
N GLN A 719 34.13 29.12 19.94
CA GLN A 719 35.09 30.10 19.42
C GLN A 719 35.36 31.22 20.43
N SER A 720 34.36 31.56 21.26
CA SER A 720 34.47 32.60 22.29
C SER A 720 35.00 32.11 23.64
N GLY A 721 35.29 30.81 23.79
CA GLY A 721 35.85 30.21 25.00
C GLY A 721 35.16 28.92 25.44
N LYS A 722 35.57 28.42 26.61
CA LYS A 722 35.07 27.18 27.21
C LYS A 722 33.90 27.46 28.14
N SER A 723 32.78 26.75 27.96
CA SER A 723 31.62 26.82 28.84
C SER A 723 31.37 25.45 29.47
N THR A 724 31.15 25.39 30.77
CA THR A 724 30.84 24.13 31.48
C THR A 724 29.33 23.90 31.43
N VAL A 725 28.91 22.66 31.17
CA VAL A 725 27.51 22.23 31.17
C VAL A 725 27.28 21.41 32.42
N LEU A 726 26.28 21.78 33.22
CA LEU A 726 25.94 21.07 34.44
C LEU A 726 25.23 19.74 34.12
N ALA A 727 25.58 18.70 34.90
CA ALA A 727 24.94 17.39 34.79
C ALA A 727 23.57 17.43 35.49
N CYS A 728 22.57 16.80 34.88
CA CYS A 728 21.22 16.72 35.42
C CYS A 728 20.97 15.34 36.04
N ASP A 729 20.34 15.29 37.22
CA ASP A 729 19.99 14.04 37.90
C ASP A 729 18.96 13.23 37.12
N ARG A 730 18.15 13.89 36.27
CA ARG A 730 17.20 13.24 35.34
C ARG A 730 17.86 12.76 34.05
N GLY A 731 19.18 12.85 33.93
CA GLY A 731 19.99 12.46 32.77
C GLY A 731 20.03 13.47 31.61
N PHE A 732 18.94 14.22 31.39
CA PHE A 732 18.85 15.28 30.37
C PHE A 732 18.42 16.60 31.00
N SER A 733 19.02 17.71 30.54
CA SER A 733 18.62 19.06 30.95
C SER A 733 17.35 19.50 30.22
N GLU A 734 16.62 20.49 30.76
CA GLU A 734 15.36 20.92 30.14
C GLU A 734 15.55 21.53 28.74
N TRP A 735 16.67 22.23 28.54
CA TRP A 735 16.98 22.81 27.24
C TRP A 735 17.39 21.75 26.22
N GLU A 736 18.01 20.64 26.65
CA GLU A 736 18.30 19.49 25.78
C GLU A 736 17.01 18.82 25.32
N LEU A 737 16.07 18.61 26.24
CA LEU A 737 14.75 18.05 25.91
C LEU A 737 13.99 18.93 24.92
N ASP A 738 14.10 20.25 25.03
CA ASP A 738 13.52 21.18 24.07
C ASP A 738 14.16 21.02 22.67
N VAL A 739 15.50 20.94 22.58
CA VAL A 739 16.22 20.72 21.32
C VAL A 739 15.79 19.40 20.66
N LEU A 740 15.79 18.32 21.44
CA LEU A 740 15.38 17.00 20.97
C LEU A 740 13.92 17.03 20.48
N SER A 741 13.01 17.61 21.25
CA SER A 741 11.59 17.70 20.88
C SER A 741 11.37 18.43 19.56
N ARG A 742 12.06 19.57 19.34
CA ARG A 742 11.96 20.32 18.08
C ARG A 742 12.50 19.53 16.89
N GLN A 743 13.67 18.92 17.03
CA GLN A 743 14.28 18.13 15.96
C GLN A 743 13.44 16.89 15.63
N HIS A 744 12.99 16.14 16.66
CA HIS A 744 12.15 14.97 16.47
C HIS A 744 10.83 15.32 15.81
N THR A 745 10.21 16.45 16.19
CA THR A 745 8.99 16.94 15.56
C THR A 745 9.19 17.15 14.06
N CYS A 746 10.25 17.86 13.68
CA CYS A 746 10.56 18.16 12.29
C CYS A 746 10.88 16.88 11.48
N PHE A 747 11.72 16.00 12.03
CA PHE A 747 12.06 14.73 11.41
C PHE A 747 10.85 13.81 11.22
N ASN A 748 10.03 13.64 12.26
CA ASN A 748 8.86 12.77 12.21
C ASN A 748 7.81 13.27 11.21
N LEU A 749 7.59 14.58 11.13
CA LEU A 749 6.67 15.16 10.15
C LEU A 749 7.17 14.97 8.71
N HIS A 750 8.46 15.19 8.46
CA HIS A 750 9.06 14.95 7.15
C HIS A 750 8.98 13.46 6.76
N SER A 751 9.30 12.54 7.67
CA SER A 751 9.17 11.10 7.46
C SER A 751 7.70 10.72 7.20
N SER A 752 6.76 11.22 8.00
CA SER A 752 5.34 10.95 7.83
C SER A 752 4.81 11.43 6.46
N ALA A 753 5.20 12.63 6.03
CA ALA A 753 4.81 13.17 4.72
C ALA A 753 5.38 12.34 3.57
N THR A 754 6.64 11.94 3.68
CA THR A 754 7.31 11.08 2.69
C THR A 754 6.64 9.70 2.59
N THR A 755 6.30 9.09 3.73
CA THR A 755 5.62 7.78 3.79
C THR A 755 4.20 7.88 3.22
N LEU A 756 3.41 8.88 3.61
CA LEU A 756 2.07 9.10 3.06
C LEU A 756 2.10 9.45 1.57
N GLY A 757 3.07 10.25 1.12
CA GLY A 757 3.28 10.54 -0.30
C GLY A 757 3.65 9.31 -1.10
N SER A 758 4.44 8.39 -0.53
CA SER A 758 4.77 7.09 -1.13
C SER A 758 3.54 6.18 -1.19
N LEU A 759 2.73 6.14 -0.13
CA LEU A 759 1.45 5.43 -0.13
C LEU A 759 0.50 5.97 -1.21
N SER A 760 0.38 7.31 -1.31
CA SER A 760 -0.44 7.99 -2.32
C SER A 760 -0.03 7.57 -3.74
N ARG A 761 1.27 7.64 -4.06
CA ARG A 761 1.81 7.22 -5.37
C ARG A 761 1.59 5.74 -5.65
N LEU A 762 1.78 4.86 -4.66
CA LEU A 762 1.54 3.41 -4.80
C LEU A 762 0.08 3.10 -5.09
N VAL A 763 -0.84 3.75 -4.37
CA VAL A 763 -2.28 3.57 -4.55
C VAL A 763 -2.74 4.07 -5.92
N GLN A 764 -2.20 5.19 -6.39
CA GLN A 764 -2.52 5.74 -7.70
C GLN A 764 -1.96 4.91 -8.85
N SER A 765 -0.74 4.35 -8.71
CA SER A 765 -0.12 3.51 -9.74
C SER A 765 -0.79 2.12 -9.84
N LEU A 766 -1.39 1.63 -8.76
CA LEU A 766 -2.10 0.35 -8.70
C LEU A 766 -3.61 0.55 -8.48
N PRO A 767 -4.39 0.86 -9.54
CA PRO A 767 -5.86 1.00 -9.47
C PRO A 767 -6.58 -0.35 -9.26
N ARG A 768 -5.81 -1.46 -9.18
CA ARG A 768 -6.09 -2.83 -8.68
C ARG A 768 -5.99 -3.05 -7.15
N MET A 769 -5.29 -2.13 -6.48
CA MET A 769 -5.06 -1.96 -5.03
C MET A 769 -6.20 -2.37 -4.07
N ILE A 770 -6.15 -3.41 -3.24
CA ILE A 770 -7.11 -3.54 -2.13
C ILE A 770 -6.72 -2.53 -1.03
N ILE A 771 -7.65 -1.64 -0.67
CA ILE A 771 -7.44 -0.65 0.40
C ILE A 771 -8.58 -0.80 1.40
N MET A 772 -8.25 -1.33 2.57
CA MET A 772 -9.18 -1.49 3.68
C MET A 772 -9.54 -0.13 4.31
N ASP A 773 -10.71 -0.06 4.94
CA ASP A 773 -11.15 1.15 5.66
C ASP A 773 -10.22 1.50 6.84
N GLU A 774 -9.52 0.51 7.39
CA GLU A 774 -8.51 0.70 8.45
C GLU A 774 -7.34 1.57 7.98
N ILE A 775 -6.80 1.30 6.79
CA ILE A 775 -5.74 2.12 6.17
C ILE A 775 -6.26 3.55 5.95
N GLY A 776 -7.49 3.70 5.47
CA GLY A 776 -8.11 5.01 5.29
C GLY A 776 -8.23 5.80 6.61
N LYS A 777 -8.59 5.13 7.71
CA LYS A 777 -8.63 5.74 9.04
C LYS A 777 -7.24 6.10 9.55
N GLN A 778 -6.26 5.21 9.41
CA GLN A 778 -4.87 5.45 9.82
C GLN A 778 -4.27 6.65 9.09
N VAL A 779 -4.47 6.75 7.77
CA VAL A 779 -4.05 7.92 6.97
C VAL A 779 -4.73 9.20 7.46
N LYS A 780 -6.04 9.15 7.72
CA LYS A 780 -6.78 10.32 8.22
C LYS A 780 -6.27 10.78 9.59
N PHE A 781 -6.11 9.86 10.53
CA PHE A 781 -5.59 10.16 11.87
C PHE A 781 -4.13 10.61 11.82
N SER A 782 -3.31 10.07 10.92
CA SER A 782 -1.94 10.53 10.69
C SER A 782 -1.91 12.00 10.23
N LEU A 783 -2.77 12.38 9.28
CA LEU A 783 -2.90 13.76 8.81
C LEU A 783 -3.41 14.72 9.91
N GLU A 784 -4.38 14.28 10.71
CA GLU A 784 -4.88 15.06 11.85
C GLU A 784 -3.78 15.27 12.90
N ALA A 785 -3.06 14.21 13.27
CA ALA A 785 -1.92 14.30 14.20
C ALA A 785 -0.78 15.17 13.65
N ALA A 786 -0.51 15.12 12.34
CA ALA A 786 0.48 15.97 11.69
C ALA A 786 0.10 17.47 11.77
N LYS A 787 -1.18 17.80 11.52
CA LYS A 787 -1.71 19.16 11.67
C LYS A 787 -1.65 19.64 13.11
N LEU A 788 -1.98 18.78 14.08
CA LEU A 788 -1.85 19.09 15.50
C LEU A 788 -0.38 19.35 15.88
N ALA A 789 0.56 18.55 15.39
CA ALA A 789 1.99 18.76 15.63
C ALA A 789 2.46 20.11 15.10
N GLN A 790 2.04 20.50 13.88
CA GLN A 790 2.35 21.82 13.32
C GLN A 790 1.75 22.96 14.13
N SER A 791 0.50 22.83 14.59
CA SER A 791 -0.16 23.85 15.42
C SER A 791 0.51 23.98 16.80
N ASN A 792 0.90 22.86 17.41
CA ASN A 792 1.60 22.88 18.69
C ASN A 792 3.02 23.46 18.55
N ALA A 793 3.69 23.15 17.44
CA ALA A 793 5.00 23.72 17.12
C ALA A 793 4.94 25.24 16.96
N SER A 794 3.92 25.77 16.25
CA SER A 794 3.75 27.22 16.07
C SER A 794 3.36 27.95 17.35
N LEU A 795 2.70 27.27 18.30
CA LEU A 795 2.41 27.80 19.64
C LEU A 795 3.62 27.74 20.59
N GLY A 796 4.71 27.05 20.22
CA GLY A 796 5.89 26.87 21.09
C GLY A 796 5.74 25.79 22.15
N VAL A 797 4.76 24.88 22.01
CA VAL A 797 4.55 23.76 22.93
C VAL A 797 5.30 22.52 22.42
N TYR A 798 6.61 22.47 22.71
CA TYR A 798 7.52 21.46 22.13
C TYR A 798 7.16 20.01 22.49
N ASP A 799 6.74 19.76 23.73
CA ASP A 799 6.50 18.39 24.21
C ASP A 799 5.25 17.80 23.53
N ALA A 800 4.18 18.60 23.41
CA ALA A 800 2.96 18.20 22.71
C ALA A 800 3.16 18.07 21.20
N SER A 801 4.05 18.89 20.59
CA SER A 801 4.39 18.76 19.18
C SER A 801 5.17 17.47 18.92
N ALA A 802 6.09 17.10 19.81
CA ALA A 802 6.86 15.85 19.72
C ALA A 802 5.93 14.62 19.77
N VAL A 803 5.03 14.56 20.76
CA VAL A 803 4.05 13.46 20.90
C VAL A 803 3.15 13.33 19.68
N SER A 804 2.60 14.45 19.20
CA SER A 804 1.69 14.46 18.04
C SER A 804 2.42 14.05 16.76
N SER A 805 3.66 14.51 16.57
CA SER A 805 4.49 14.13 15.41
C SER A 805 4.83 12.64 15.38
N ARG A 806 5.12 12.07 16.57
CA ARG A 806 5.39 10.64 16.75
C ARG A 806 4.17 9.81 16.36
N GLN A 807 3.00 10.22 16.82
CA GLN A 807 1.73 9.57 16.46
C GLN A 807 1.46 9.67 14.94
N ALA A 808 1.71 10.82 14.32
CA ALA A 808 1.53 11.00 12.88
C ALA A 808 2.40 10.02 12.08
N ARG A 809 3.68 9.91 12.43
CA ARG A 809 4.63 8.98 11.78
C ARG A 809 4.23 7.53 11.99
N SER A 810 3.94 7.12 13.23
CA SER A 810 3.52 5.74 13.54
C SER A 810 2.31 5.33 12.71
N LEU A 811 1.28 6.18 12.63
CA LEU A 811 0.06 5.89 11.86
C LEU A 811 0.30 5.85 10.34
N ALA A 812 1.20 6.69 9.82
CA ALA A 812 1.57 6.67 8.41
C ALA A 812 2.29 5.37 8.03
N GLU A 813 3.19 4.92 8.90
CA GLU A 813 3.96 3.68 8.74
C GLU A 813 3.07 2.44 8.89
N ASP A 814 2.17 2.43 9.87
CA ASP A 814 1.17 1.37 10.03
C ASP A 814 0.25 1.25 8.81
N ALA A 815 -0.12 2.39 8.21
CA ALA A 815 -0.90 2.42 6.97
C ALA A 815 -0.11 1.89 5.77
N PHE A 816 1.17 2.24 5.63
CA PHE A 816 2.00 1.82 4.50
C PHE A 816 2.39 0.34 4.57
N PHE A 817 2.77 -0.14 5.75
CA PHE A 817 3.16 -1.53 6.03
C PHE A 817 2.00 -2.41 6.49
N HIS A 818 0.76 -2.01 6.16
CA HIS A 818 -0.40 -2.83 6.45
C HIS A 818 -0.34 -4.15 5.65
N PRO A 819 -0.56 -5.34 6.27
CA PRO A 819 -0.43 -6.63 5.59
C PRO A 819 -1.26 -6.77 4.31
N SER A 820 -2.40 -6.09 4.23
CA SER A 820 -3.27 -6.12 3.04
C SER A 820 -2.65 -5.44 1.81
N ILE A 821 -1.74 -4.47 1.99
CA ILE A 821 -1.03 -3.79 0.90
C ILE A 821 0.11 -4.65 0.37
N MET A 822 0.73 -5.45 1.25
CA MET A 822 1.99 -6.16 0.98
C MET A 822 1.81 -7.59 0.42
N SER A 823 0.61 -7.98 0.00
CA SER A 823 0.34 -9.34 -0.51
C SER A 823 0.01 -9.37 -2.01
N VAL A 824 0.64 -10.32 -2.71
CA VAL A 824 0.71 -10.58 -4.16
C VAL A 824 -0.64 -11.02 -4.78
N SER A 825 -1.77 -10.47 -4.33
CA SER A 825 -3.11 -10.88 -4.78
C SER A 825 -3.71 -10.00 -5.89
N TYR A 826 -2.95 -9.05 -6.42
CA TYR A 826 -3.47 -8.11 -7.42
C TYR A 826 -3.52 -8.74 -8.81
N TYR A 827 -4.71 -9.20 -9.21
CA TYR A 827 -4.95 -9.62 -10.59
C TYR A 827 -4.97 -8.40 -11.51
N SER A 828 -4.19 -8.45 -12.59
CA SER A 828 -4.16 -7.40 -13.62
C SER A 828 -5.50 -7.34 -14.38
N PHE A 829 -5.75 -6.22 -15.05
CA PHE A 829 -6.90 -6.10 -15.96
C PHE A 829 -6.87 -7.20 -17.04
N GLU A 830 -5.67 -7.55 -17.51
CA GLU A 830 -5.45 -8.58 -18.51
C GLU A 830 -5.89 -9.97 -18.03
N HIS A 831 -5.60 -10.32 -16.77
CA HIS A 831 -6.03 -11.58 -16.17
C HIS A 831 -7.56 -11.66 -16.08
N CYS A 832 -8.21 -10.57 -15.68
CA CYS A 832 -9.67 -10.48 -15.66
C CYS A 832 -10.26 -10.67 -17.07
N PHE A 833 -9.70 -10.00 -18.07
CA PHE A 833 -10.14 -10.16 -19.46
C PHE A 833 -9.92 -11.59 -19.96
N ALA A 834 -8.78 -12.20 -19.65
CA ALA A 834 -8.45 -13.58 -20.03
C ALA A 834 -9.44 -14.59 -19.43
N VAL A 835 -9.84 -14.42 -18.18
CA VAL A 835 -10.80 -15.33 -17.51
C VAL A 835 -12.22 -15.15 -18.05
N TYR A 836 -12.68 -13.92 -18.28
CA TYR A 836 -14.06 -13.66 -18.69
C TYR A 836 -14.31 -13.72 -20.20
N SER A 837 -13.30 -13.46 -21.04
CA SER A 837 -13.43 -13.44 -22.51
C SER A 837 -13.99 -14.75 -23.09
N PRO A 838 -13.56 -15.97 -22.68
CA PRO A 838 -14.10 -17.23 -23.20
C PRO A 838 -15.60 -17.41 -22.97
N PHE A 839 -16.17 -16.85 -21.89
CA PHE A 839 -17.59 -16.98 -21.58
C PHE A 839 -18.44 -15.92 -22.29
N PHE A 840 -18.00 -14.67 -22.28
CA PHE A 840 -18.81 -13.55 -22.77
C PHE A 840 -18.61 -13.26 -24.26
N LEU A 841 -17.42 -13.47 -24.82
CA LEU A 841 -17.12 -13.10 -26.21
C LEU A 841 -17.93 -13.92 -27.23
N PRO A 842 -18.07 -15.26 -27.09
CA PRO A 842 -18.91 -16.05 -28.00
C PRO A 842 -20.38 -15.62 -27.94
N VAL A 843 -20.94 -15.43 -26.75
CA VAL A 843 -22.34 -15.01 -26.56
C VAL A 843 -22.58 -13.61 -27.13
N SER A 844 -21.70 -12.66 -26.81
CA SER A 844 -21.77 -11.27 -27.33
C SER A 844 -21.74 -11.25 -28.85
N MET A 845 -20.81 -12.02 -29.45
CA MET A 845 -20.66 -12.12 -30.90
C MET A 845 -21.93 -12.64 -31.56
N HIS A 846 -22.57 -13.67 -31.00
CA HIS A 846 -23.80 -14.24 -31.57
C HIS A 846 -24.98 -13.27 -31.47
N VAL A 847 -25.13 -12.56 -30.35
CA VAL A 847 -26.21 -11.58 -30.15
C VAL A 847 -26.04 -10.38 -31.10
N ILE A 848 -24.82 -9.86 -31.24
CA ILE A 848 -24.52 -8.74 -32.14
C ILE A 848 -24.73 -9.15 -33.61
N LEU A 849 -24.24 -10.32 -34.02
CA LEU A 849 -24.44 -10.82 -35.39
C LEU A 849 -25.92 -11.07 -35.71
N ALA A 850 -26.69 -11.59 -34.76
CA ALA A 850 -28.13 -11.78 -34.93
C ALA A 850 -28.85 -10.45 -35.11
N ALA A 851 -28.53 -9.45 -34.28
CA ALA A 851 -29.11 -8.10 -34.40
C ALA A 851 -28.71 -7.41 -35.72
N LEU A 852 -27.44 -7.51 -36.14
CA LEU A 852 -26.96 -6.95 -37.40
C LEU A 852 -27.62 -7.62 -38.61
N LYS A 853 -27.78 -8.95 -38.61
CA LYS A 853 -28.48 -9.68 -39.68
C LYS A 853 -29.94 -9.26 -39.78
N GLU A 854 -30.66 -9.18 -38.66
CA GLU A 854 -32.07 -8.78 -38.67
C GLU A 854 -32.24 -7.31 -39.05
N TRP A 855 -31.34 -6.44 -38.63
CA TRP A 855 -31.32 -5.03 -39.04
C TRP A 855 -31.11 -4.88 -40.55
N ARG A 856 -30.12 -5.59 -41.12
CA ARG A 856 -29.87 -5.61 -42.57
C ARG A 856 -31.07 -6.14 -43.35
N ARG A 857 -31.67 -7.24 -42.88
CA ARG A 857 -32.89 -7.81 -43.46
C ARG A 857 -34.04 -6.80 -43.43
N TYR A 858 -34.29 -6.15 -42.30
CA TYR A 858 -35.34 -5.14 -42.17
C TYR A 858 -35.11 -3.95 -43.10
N LYS A 859 -33.87 -3.47 -43.24
CA LYS A 859 -33.51 -2.39 -44.18
C LYS A 859 -33.77 -2.80 -45.63
N GLN A 860 -33.45 -4.04 -46.02
CA GLN A 860 -33.72 -4.57 -47.36
C GLN A 860 -35.22 -4.75 -47.62
N GLU A 861 -35.96 -5.33 -46.68
CA GLU A 861 -37.42 -5.55 -46.80
C GLU A 861 -38.19 -4.21 -46.81
N LYS A 862 -37.75 -3.22 -46.03
CA LYS A 862 -38.31 -1.87 -46.05
C LYS A 862 -38.04 -1.16 -47.39
N ARG A 863 -36.85 -1.33 -47.98
CA ARG A 863 -36.55 -0.83 -49.33
C ARG A 863 -37.45 -1.45 -50.40
N LYS A 864 -37.67 -2.77 -50.35
CA LYS A 864 -38.60 -3.47 -51.27
C LYS A 864 -40.05 -2.98 -51.13
N TYR A 865 -40.52 -2.77 -49.89
CA TYR A 865 -41.86 -2.22 -49.64
C TYR A 865 -42.00 -0.76 -50.11
N LEU A 866 -41.00 0.09 -49.85
CA LEU A 866 -41.00 1.48 -50.32
C LEU A 866 -40.96 1.58 -51.85
N ALA A 867 -40.20 0.71 -52.52
CA ALA A 867 -40.17 0.63 -53.98
C ALA A 867 -41.51 0.15 -54.57
N TRP A 868 -42.18 -0.80 -53.93
CA TRP A 868 -43.55 -1.19 -54.31
C TRP A 868 -44.55 -0.04 -54.11
N GLN A 869 -44.47 0.69 -52.98
CA GLN A 869 -45.33 1.84 -52.70
C GLN A 869 -45.10 2.99 -53.70
N ALA A 870 -43.86 3.19 -54.14
CA ALA A 870 -43.49 4.17 -55.16
C ALA A 870 -43.95 3.79 -56.58
N LYS A 871 -44.20 2.49 -56.85
CA LYS A 871 -44.73 1.98 -58.11
C LYS A 871 -46.27 1.92 -58.15
N GLN A 872 -46.92 1.94 -56.98
CA GLN A 872 -48.39 2.01 -56.85
C GLN A 872 -48.94 3.45 -56.83
N ARG A 873 -48.12 4.44 -56.47
CA ARG A 873 -48.40 5.85 -56.74
C ARG A 873 -48.03 6.16 -58.18
#